data_AF-A0A6J0YAD2-F1
#
_entry.id   AF-A0A6J0YAD2-F1
#
_cell.length_a   1.000
_cell.length_b   1.000
_cell.length_c   1.000
_cell.angle_alpha   90.00
_cell.angle_beta   90.00
_cell.angle_gamma   90.00
#
_symmetry.space_group_name_H-M   'P 1'
#
loop_
_entity.id
_entity.type
_entity.pdbx_description
1 polymer ?
#
loop_
_entity_poly.entity_id
_entity_poly.type
_entity_poly.pdbx_seq_one_letter_code
_entity_poly.pdbx_strand_id
1 'polypeptide(L)'
;RALRPNRMYWRQGIYLNWSPEAYCLVGSEVLDHHAESFLKITVPSCRKGCVLLGQVVDHIDSLMEEWFPGLLEIDICGEGETLLKKWALYSFNDGEEHQKILLDNLMKKAEEGDLLVNPDQPRLTIPISQIAPDLILADLPRNIMLNNDELEFEQAPEFLLGDGSFGSVYRAAYKGEEVAVKIFNKHTSLRLLRQELVVLCHLHHPSLISLLAAGIRPRMLVMELASKGSLDRLLQQDKTSLTRTLQHRIVLHVADGLRYLHSAMIIYRDLKPHNVLLFTLYPNAAIIAKIADYGIAQYCCRMGIKTSEGTPGFRAPEVARGNVIYNQQADVYSFGLLLYDILTTGGRIAEGLKFPNEFDELAIQGKLPGFTTHKQKNFLLVGTADGNLAIFEDKTVKCKGATPLKILNIGNVSTPLMCLSESVNLTEKNIMWGGCGTKVFSFSDDFTIQKLIETRTNQRFSNTSFCDSNIIAVVVDTALYVAKKNSPCVEVWDKKTEKLCELIDCVHFLKEELVRVSKESKHKMSYSGRVKTLCLQKNTALWIGTGGGHILLLDLSTRRIIRIIHNFCDSVRVMMTAQLGSLKNVMLVLGYNRKSAEEIQSCLSVWDINLPHEVQNLEKHIEVRKELAEKMRRISVE
;
A
#
# COMPACT_ATOMS: atom_id res chain seq x y z
N ARG A 1 27.50 -9.61 18.62
CA ARG A 1 27.50 -8.23 19.17
C ARG A 1 28.40 -7.39 18.27
N ALA A 2 27.89 -6.30 17.69
CA ALA A 2 28.73 -5.41 16.86
C ALA A 2 29.83 -4.78 17.73
N LEU A 3 31.11 -4.87 17.30
CA LEU A 3 32.21 -4.18 17.97
C LEU A 3 31.99 -2.67 17.87
N ARG A 4 32.08 -1.96 18.99
CA ARG A 4 32.09 -0.49 19.00
C ARG A 4 33.55 -0.01 18.92
N PRO A 5 33.88 0.95 18.03
CA PRO A 5 35.24 1.45 17.93
C PRO A 5 35.60 2.33 19.12
N ASN A 6 36.88 2.35 19.45
CA ASN A 6 37.46 3.41 20.25
C ASN A 6 37.51 4.67 19.38
N ARG A 7 36.78 5.71 19.78
CA ARG A 7 36.62 6.96 19.02
C ARG A 7 37.31 8.11 19.76
N MET A 8 38.10 8.88 19.03
CA MET A 8 38.73 10.10 19.54
C MET A 8 38.35 11.27 18.63
N TYR A 9 37.89 12.37 19.23
CA TYR A 9 37.47 13.57 18.53
C TYR A 9 38.41 14.72 18.90
N TRP A 10 38.81 15.50 17.90
CA TRP A 10 39.81 16.57 18.05
C TRP A 10 39.38 17.84 17.32
N ARG A 11 38.06 18.10 17.32
CA ARG A 11 37.37 19.27 16.73
C ARG A 11 37.40 19.34 15.20
N GLN A 12 38.57 19.20 14.59
CA GLN A 12 38.77 19.26 13.14
C GLN A 12 39.01 17.88 12.51
N GLY A 13 38.68 16.83 13.25
CA GLY A 13 38.84 15.45 12.80
C GLY A 13 38.31 14.43 13.78
N ILE A 14 38.33 13.18 13.34
CA ILE A 14 37.94 12.00 14.11
C ILE A 14 38.88 10.84 13.81
N TYR A 15 39.26 10.11 14.86
CA TYR A 15 39.94 8.83 14.76
C TYR A 15 39.01 7.73 15.25
N LEU A 16 38.81 6.70 14.41
CA LEU A 16 37.98 5.55 14.70
C LEU A 16 38.83 4.29 14.60
N ASN A 17 38.98 3.60 15.74
CA ASN A 17 39.77 2.37 15.84
C ASN A 17 38.87 1.19 16.22
N TRP A 18 38.67 0.26 15.28
CA TRP A 18 38.01 -1.03 15.56
C TRP A 18 39.06 -2.10 15.84
N SER A 19 40.13 -2.13 15.05
CA SER A 19 41.26 -3.06 15.18
C SER A 19 42.46 -2.54 14.38
N PRO A 20 43.68 -3.06 14.60
CA PRO A 20 44.84 -2.75 13.76
C PRO A 20 44.61 -3.03 12.26
N GLU A 21 43.77 -4.00 11.92
CA GLU A 21 43.40 -4.33 10.54
C GLU A 21 42.34 -3.40 9.93
N ALA A 22 41.65 -2.59 10.74
CA ALA A 22 40.53 -1.74 10.31
C ALA A 22 40.40 -0.52 11.22
N TYR A 23 40.93 0.60 10.74
CA TYR A 23 40.82 1.92 11.37
C TYR A 23 40.56 2.98 10.29
N CYS A 24 40.08 4.14 10.72
CA CYS A 24 39.89 5.30 9.85
C CYS A 24 40.27 6.57 10.61
N LEU A 25 41.12 7.39 9.99
CA LEU A 25 41.46 8.72 10.44
C LEU A 25 40.98 9.73 9.40
N VAL A 26 40.21 10.73 9.85
CA VAL A 26 39.77 11.84 9.02
C VAL A 26 40.11 13.13 9.75
N GLY A 27 40.79 14.06 9.10
CA GLY A 27 41.15 15.34 9.72
C GLY A 27 41.51 16.41 8.72
N SER A 28 41.50 17.66 9.18
CA SER A 28 42.03 18.80 8.44
C SER A 28 43.56 18.89 8.63
N GLU A 29 44.28 19.12 7.54
CA GLU A 29 45.72 19.40 7.54
C GLU A 29 46.00 20.68 6.72
N VAL A 30 47.15 21.31 7.00
CA VAL A 30 47.72 22.44 6.27
C VAL A 30 49.21 22.16 6.12
N LEU A 31 49.75 22.34 4.91
CA LEU A 31 51.19 22.19 4.64
C LEU A 31 51.86 23.55 4.70
N ASP A 32 53.09 23.59 5.21
CA ASP A 32 53.92 24.80 5.18
C ASP A 32 54.05 25.30 3.73
N HIS A 33 53.90 26.61 3.53
CA HIS A 33 53.91 27.29 2.22
C HIS A 33 52.68 27.09 1.31
N HIS A 34 51.63 26.39 1.77
CA HIS A 34 50.33 26.34 1.09
C HIS A 34 49.23 26.98 1.94
N ALA A 35 48.57 28.02 1.42
CA ALA A 35 47.48 28.72 2.12
C ALA A 35 46.17 27.91 2.17
N GLU A 36 46.04 26.89 1.32
CA GLU A 36 44.83 26.06 1.19
C GLU A 36 44.79 24.96 2.26
N SER A 37 43.71 24.91 3.02
CA SER A 37 43.43 23.78 3.93
C SER A 37 42.85 22.59 3.15
N PHE A 38 43.19 21.37 3.53
CA PHE A 38 42.63 20.16 2.92
C PHE A 38 42.18 19.14 3.97
N LEU A 39 41.33 18.22 3.53
CA LEU A 39 40.94 17.05 4.31
C LEU A 39 41.84 15.87 3.91
N LYS A 40 42.33 15.15 4.92
CA LYS A 40 43.09 13.91 4.73
C LYS A 40 42.33 12.75 5.35
N ILE A 41 42.25 11.68 4.58
CA ILE A 41 41.61 10.42 4.98
C ILE A 41 42.69 9.34 4.95
N THR A 42 42.78 8.53 6.00
CA THR A 42 43.74 7.44 6.09
C THR A 42 43.05 6.17 6.57
N VAL A 43 43.22 5.11 5.81
CA VAL A 43 42.70 3.76 6.07
C VAL A 43 43.80 2.73 5.76
N PRO A 44 43.77 1.54 6.38
CA PRO A 44 44.67 0.46 6.00
C PRO A 44 44.35 -0.05 4.58
N SER A 45 45.39 -0.43 3.82
CA SER A 45 45.23 -0.99 2.46
C SER A 45 44.74 -2.44 2.51
N CYS A 46 43.47 -2.60 2.83
CA CYS A 46 42.77 -3.88 2.91
C CYS A 46 41.29 -3.67 2.59
N ARG A 47 40.53 -4.75 2.35
CA ARG A 47 39.10 -4.66 2.02
C ARG A 47 38.29 -3.92 3.10
N LYS A 48 38.59 -4.14 4.40
CA LYS A 48 37.90 -3.44 5.50
C LYS A 48 38.18 -1.94 5.45
N GLY A 49 39.42 -1.53 5.18
CA GLY A 49 39.80 -0.13 5.02
C GLY A 49 39.15 0.52 3.80
N CYS A 50 39.05 -0.21 2.68
CA CYS A 50 38.33 0.23 1.48
C CYS A 50 36.85 0.52 1.76
N VAL A 51 36.14 -0.36 2.48
CA VAL A 51 34.73 -0.12 2.89
C VAL A 51 34.61 1.13 3.75
N LEU A 52 35.54 1.35 4.70
CA LEU A 52 35.55 2.55 5.52
C LEU A 52 35.80 3.81 4.69
N LEU A 53 36.74 3.76 3.74
CA LEU A 53 37.02 4.88 2.83
C LEU A 53 35.78 5.24 2.01
N GLY A 54 35.15 4.26 1.36
CA GLY A 54 33.92 4.45 0.57
C GLY A 54 32.84 5.17 1.37
N GLN A 55 32.53 4.68 2.57
CA GLN A 55 31.53 5.31 3.45
C GLN A 55 31.88 6.75 3.84
N VAL A 56 33.17 7.05 4.08
CA VAL A 56 33.61 8.39 4.45
C VAL A 56 33.52 9.35 3.27
N VAL A 57 33.99 8.96 2.08
CA VAL A 57 33.96 9.83 0.90
C VAL A 57 32.52 10.10 0.44
N ASP A 58 31.65 9.10 0.51
CA ASP A 58 30.22 9.25 0.16
C ASP A 58 29.51 10.22 1.14
N HIS A 59 29.85 10.18 2.43
CA HIS A 59 29.33 11.15 3.41
C HIS A 59 29.89 12.57 3.21
N ILE A 60 31.18 12.71 2.87
CA ILE A 60 31.78 14.03 2.59
C ILE A 60 31.11 14.64 1.35
N ASP A 61 30.97 13.87 0.28
CA ASP A 61 30.32 14.34 -0.94
C ASP A 61 28.86 14.74 -0.70
N SER A 62 28.11 13.92 0.06
CA SER A 62 26.73 14.25 0.45
C SER A 62 26.64 15.52 1.29
N LEU A 63 27.59 15.74 2.21
CA LEU A 63 27.67 16.95 3.02
C LEU A 63 27.94 18.19 2.15
N MET A 64 28.84 18.08 1.18
CA MET A 64 29.16 19.18 0.26
C MET A 64 27.96 19.53 -0.62
N GLU A 65 27.24 18.54 -1.14
CA GLU A 65 25.99 18.78 -1.89
C GLU A 65 24.94 19.51 -1.05
N GLU A 66 24.71 19.06 0.19
CA GLU A 66 23.61 19.52 1.02
C GLU A 66 23.88 20.90 1.65
N TRP A 67 25.10 21.11 2.15
CA TRP A 67 25.44 22.30 2.94
C TRP A 67 26.30 23.31 2.17
N PHE A 68 26.98 22.89 1.10
CA PHE A 68 27.90 23.72 0.32
C PHE A 68 27.73 23.55 -1.20
N PRO A 69 26.51 23.65 -1.76
CA PRO A 69 26.22 23.24 -3.14
C PRO A 69 27.06 23.98 -4.21
N GLY A 70 27.45 25.24 -3.97
CA GLY A 70 28.31 26.00 -4.89
C GLY A 70 29.80 25.62 -4.87
N LEU A 71 30.24 24.80 -3.92
CA LEU A 71 31.65 24.38 -3.80
C LEU A 71 31.99 23.20 -4.72
N LEU A 72 30.98 22.52 -5.23
CA LEU A 72 31.10 21.46 -6.23
C LEU A 72 31.06 22.02 -7.66
N GLU A 73 30.72 23.30 -7.82
CA GLU A 73 30.69 23.99 -9.10
C GLU A 73 32.08 24.45 -9.52
N ILE A 74 32.18 24.79 -10.79
CA ILE A 74 33.39 25.32 -11.42
C ILE A 74 33.50 26.79 -11.05
N ASP A 75 34.70 27.29 -10.76
CA ASP A 75 34.89 28.72 -10.51
C ASP A 75 34.55 29.55 -11.76
N ILE A 76 33.37 30.15 -11.76
CA ILE A 76 32.84 30.98 -12.85
C ILE A 76 33.62 32.31 -12.96
N CYS A 77 34.29 32.74 -11.89
CA CYS A 77 35.05 33.99 -11.81
C CYS A 77 36.57 33.79 -11.99
N GLY A 78 37.05 32.55 -12.02
CA GLY A 78 38.47 32.15 -12.15
C GLY A 78 38.77 31.40 -13.45
N GLU A 79 39.74 30.47 -13.42
CA GLU A 79 40.21 29.72 -14.61
C GLU A 79 39.26 28.60 -15.08
N GLY A 80 38.07 28.46 -14.48
CA GLY A 80 37.16 27.36 -14.80
C GLY A 80 37.60 26.01 -14.22
N GLU A 81 38.26 26.00 -13.05
CA GLU A 81 38.58 24.78 -12.30
C GLU A 81 37.55 24.51 -11.19
N THR A 82 37.38 23.24 -10.80
CA THR A 82 36.54 22.85 -9.66
C THR A 82 37.14 23.35 -8.34
N LEU A 83 36.33 24.00 -7.50
CA LEU A 83 36.78 24.53 -6.20
C LEU A 83 37.23 23.41 -5.23
N LEU A 84 36.61 22.23 -5.30
CA LEU A 84 37.00 21.04 -4.55
C LEU A 84 37.88 20.10 -5.39
N LYS A 85 39.20 20.29 -5.33
CA LYS A 85 40.17 19.41 -5.99
C LYS A 85 40.37 18.12 -5.20
N LYS A 86 40.04 16.97 -5.82
CA LYS A 86 40.22 15.64 -5.22
C LYS A 86 41.52 15.01 -5.68
N TRP A 87 42.44 14.77 -4.75
CA TRP A 87 43.77 14.20 -5.02
C TRP A 87 43.91 12.82 -4.39
N ALA A 88 44.51 11.89 -5.12
CA ALA A 88 45.03 10.64 -4.58
C ALA A 88 46.55 10.76 -4.36
N LEU A 89 47.01 10.25 -3.22
CA LEU A 89 48.42 10.18 -2.86
C LEU A 89 48.94 8.77 -3.11
N TYR A 90 50.08 8.64 -3.78
CA TYR A 90 50.67 7.34 -4.10
C TYR A 90 52.20 7.41 -4.16
N SER A 91 52.84 6.25 -4.08
CA SER A 91 54.27 6.08 -4.33
C SER A 91 54.51 4.75 -5.05
N PHE A 92 55.51 4.70 -5.94
CA PHE A 92 55.93 3.48 -6.61
C PHE A 92 56.75 2.54 -5.72
N ASN A 93 57.29 3.06 -4.61
CA ASN A 93 58.08 2.27 -3.68
C ASN A 93 57.89 2.75 -2.24
N ASP A 94 57.94 1.82 -1.28
CA ASP A 94 57.78 2.14 0.14
C ASP A 94 58.95 3.00 0.63
N GLY A 95 58.65 4.05 1.38
CA GLY A 95 59.65 4.98 1.95
C GLY A 95 60.00 6.19 1.07
N GLU A 96 59.53 6.22 -0.18
CA GLU A 96 59.67 7.38 -1.08
C GLU A 96 58.60 8.45 -0.81
N GLU A 97 58.83 9.67 -1.32
CA GLU A 97 57.88 10.76 -1.22
C GLU A 97 56.60 10.48 -2.04
N HIS A 98 55.44 10.83 -1.48
CA HIS A 98 54.17 10.63 -2.15
C HIS A 98 53.98 11.65 -3.28
N GLN A 99 53.58 11.14 -4.44
CA GLN A 99 53.13 11.94 -5.57
C GLN A 99 51.60 12.14 -5.49
N LYS A 100 51.11 13.22 -6.12
CA LYS A 100 49.69 13.56 -6.17
C LYS A 100 49.15 13.35 -7.58
N ILE A 101 47.98 12.74 -7.71
CA ILE A 101 47.23 12.66 -8.97
C ILE A 101 45.79 13.11 -8.75
N LEU A 102 45.27 13.95 -9.64
CA LEU A 102 43.84 14.30 -9.63
C LEU A 102 43.00 13.06 -9.92
N LEU A 103 41.91 12.88 -9.17
CA LEU A 103 41.01 11.74 -9.39
C LEU A 103 40.50 11.71 -10.83
N ASP A 104 40.15 12.84 -11.44
CA ASP A 104 39.69 12.90 -12.84
C ASP A 104 40.70 12.33 -13.84
N ASN A 105 42.00 12.54 -13.59
CA ASN A 105 43.06 11.96 -14.42
C ASN A 105 43.22 10.47 -14.15
N LEU A 106 43.09 10.05 -12.88
CA LEU A 106 43.11 8.64 -12.51
C LEU A 106 41.90 7.88 -13.09
N MET A 107 40.73 8.51 -13.19
CA MET A 107 39.54 7.96 -13.84
C MET A 107 39.78 7.68 -15.33
N LYS A 108 40.39 8.62 -16.06
CA LYS A 108 40.78 8.41 -17.45
C LYS A 108 41.74 7.22 -17.59
N LYS A 109 42.69 7.08 -16.67
CA LYS A 109 43.60 5.93 -16.63
C LYS A 109 42.90 4.61 -16.29
N ALA A 110 41.92 4.63 -15.41
CA ALA A 110 41.12 3.45 -15.07
C ALA A 110 40.27 2.95 -16.26
N GLU A 111 39.90 3.83 -17.20
CA GLU A 111 39.25 3.44 -18.45
C GLU A 111 40.25 2.78 -19.44
N GLU A 112 41.53 3.15 -19.41
CA GLU A 112 42.60 2.60 -20.26
C GLU A 112 43.15 1.25 -19.73
N GLY A 113 43.21 1.06 -18.41
CA GLY A 113 43.77 -0.15 -17.79
C GLY A 113 43.77 -0.10 -16.26
N ASP A 114 44.17 -1.20 -15.62
CA ASP A 114 44.13 -1.35 -14.15
C ASP A 114 45.39 -0.91 -13.41
N LEU A 115 46.44 -0.53 -14.15
CA LEU A 115 47.75 -0.17 -13.60
C LEU A 115 48.09 1.27 -13.96
N LEU A 116 48.53 2.04 -12.96
CA LEU A 116 49.23 3.30 -13.16
C LEU A 116 50.69 3.00 -13.47
N VAL A 117 51.16 3.41 -14.65
CA VAL A 117 52.53 3.19 -15.12
C VAL A 117 53.33 4.49 -15.01
N ASN A 118 54.53 4.43 -14.46
CA ASN A 118 55.43 5.59 -14.43
C ASN A 118 55.90 5.92 -15.86
N PRO A 119 55.72 7.18 -16.33
CA PRO A 119 56.06 7.56 -17.71
C PRO A 119 57.56 7.47 -18.01
N ASP A 120 58.41 7.74 -17.01
CA ASP A 120 59.86 7.74 -17.16
C ASP A 120 60.46 6.34 -16.94
N GLN A 121 59.77 5.49 -16.18
CA GLN A 121 60.21 4.13 -15.86
C GLN A 121 59.06 3.12 -15.97
N PRO A 122 58.80 2.55 -17.16
CA PRO A 122 57.66 1.66 -17.39
C PRO A 122 57.60 0.39 -16.54
N ARG A 123 58.70 0.02 -15.87
CA ARG A 123 58.76 -1.11 -14.92
C ARG A 123 58.06 -0.81 -13.60
N LEU A 124 57.92 0.47 -13.24
CA LEU A 124 57.24 0.88 -12.02
C LEU A 124 55.75 1.05 -12.30
N THR A 125 54.97 0.14 -11.74
CA THR A 125 53.51 0.11 -11.92
C THR A 125 52.81 -0.07 -10.59
N ILE A 126 51.67 0.60 -10.39
CA ILE A 126 50.85 0.48 -9.19
C ILE A 126 49.41 0.13 -9.60
N PRO A 127 48.76 -0.84 -8.95
CA PRO A 127 47.33 -1.08 -9.17
C PRO A 127 46.49 0.15 -8.81
N ILE A 128 45.62 0.59 -9.71
CA ILE A 128 44.69 1.72 -9.44
C ILE A 128 43.79 1.38 -8.25
N SER A 129 43.46 0.10 -8.05
CA SER A 129 42.76 -0.42 -6.87
C SER A 129 43.44 -0.18 -5.55
N GLN A 130 44.76 0.04 -5.53
CA GLN A 130 45.48 0.40 -4.32
C GLN A 130 45.46 1.92 -4.09
N ILE A 131 45.41 2.73 -5.15
CA ILE A 131 45.45 4.20 -5.09
C ILE A 131 44.07 4.77 -4.75
N ALA A 132 43.01 4.30 -5.41
CA ALA A 132 41.65 4.80 -5.27
C ALA A 132 40.63 3.65 -5.30
N PRO A 133 40.56 2.80 -4.26
CA PRO A 133 39.74 1.59 -4.27
C PRO A 133 38.22 1.83 -4.42
N ASP A 134 37.74 3.02 -4.05
CA ASP A 134 36.37 3.49 -4.22
C ASP A 134 36.00 3.75 -5.70
N LEU A 135 36.99 4.09 -6.53
CA LEU A 135 36.82 4.32 -7.96
C LEU A 135 36.44 3.04 -8.72
N ILE A 136 36.97 1.89 -8.28
CA ILE A 136 36.72 0.57 -8.89
C ILE A 136 35.67 -0.26 -8.14
N LEU A 137 34.98 0.34 -7.17
CA LEU A 137 33.94 -0.30 -6.36
C LEU A 137 34.43 -1.57 -5.65
N ALA A 138 35.69 -1.57 -5.19
CA ALA A 138 36.27 -2.71 -4.47
C ALA A 138 35.63 -2.94 -3.08
N ASP A 139 34.84 -1.97 -2.61
CA ASP A 139 34.08 -1.96 -1.37
C ASP A 139 32.78 -2.77 -1.45
N LEU A 140 32.34 -3.19 -2.64
CA LEU A 140 31.06 -3.89 -2.80
C LEU A 140 31.01 -5.24 -2.04
N PRO A 141 29.84 -5.60 -1.49
CA PRO A 141 29.53 -6.96 -1.07
C PRO A 141 29.75 -7.97 -2.22
N ARG A 142 30.34 -9.12 -1.92
CA ARG A 142 30.71 -10.12 -2.94
C ARG A 142 29.51 -10.65 -3.74
N ASN A 143 28.34 -10.72 -3.12
CA ASN A 143 27.11 -11.19 -3.72
C ASN A 143 26.56 -10.27 -4.82
N ILE A 144 26.95 -8.99 -4.82
CA ILE A 144 26.53 -8.01 -5.84
C ILE A 144 27.66 -7.60 -6.78
N MET A 145 28.85 -8.19 -6.66
CA MET A 145 29.89 -8.01 -7.67
C MET A 145 29.46 -8.72 -8.96
N LEU A 146 29.52 -7.99 -10.07
CA LEU A 146 29.15 -8.56 -11.36
C LEU A 146 30.11 -9.68 -11.78
N ASN A 147 29.53 -10.84 -12.13
CA ASN A 147 30.25 -11.86 -12.87
C ASN A 147 30.07 -11.63 -14.37
N ASN A 148 31.12 -11.23 -15.06
CA ASN A 148 31.05 -10.91 -16.49
C ASN A 148 30.74 -12.14 -17.35
N ASP A 149 31.12 -13.33 -16.92
CA ASP A 149 30.88 -14.58 -17.68
C ASP A 149 29.40 -14.99 -17.67
N GLU A 150 28.62 -14.46 -16.73
CA GLU A 150 27.20 -14.76 -16.54
C GLU A 150 26.29 -13.68 -17.13
N LEU A 151 26.84 -12.57 -17.63
CA LEU A 151 26.09 -11.46 -18.19
C LEU A 151 26.07 -11.55 -19.72
N GLU A 152 24.93 -11.96 -20.27
CA GLU A 152 24.66 -11.93 -21.70
C GLU A 152 24.00 -10.60 -22.04
N PHE A 153 24.79 -9.66 -22.56
CA PHE A 153 24.36 -8.28 -22.76
C PHE A 153 24.80 -7.70 -24.10
N GLU A 154 23.84 -7.15 -24.85
CA GLU A 154 24.05 -6.46 -26.11
C GLU A 154 23.40 -5.06 -26.09
N GLN A 155 24.16 -4.03 -26.46
CA GLN A 155 23.71 -2.63 -26.50
C GLN A 155 23.02 -2.29 -27.83
N ALA A 156 22.16 -3.18 -28.32
CA ALA A 156 21.42 -2.96 -29.56
C ALA A 156 20.07 -2.24 -29.29
N PRO A 157 19.58 -1.41 -30.24
CA PRO A 157 18.33 -0.66 -30.07
C PRO A 157 17.10 -1.51 -29.71
N GLU A 158 17.04 -2.75 -30.18
CA GLU A 158 15.98 -3.74 -29.89
C GLU A 158 15.91 -4.14 -28.41
N PHE A 159 17.00 -4.01 -27.68
CA PHE A 159 17.05 -4.30 -26.24
C PHE A 159 16.85 -3.05 -25.39
N LEU A 160 16.75 -1.85 -25.98
CA LEU A 160 16.55 -0.61 -25.24
C LEU A 160 15.17 -0.61 -24.57
N LEU A 161 15.15 -0.47 -23.24
CA LEU A 161 13.94 -0.37 -22.43
C LEU A 161 13.55 1.08 -22.15
N GLY A 162 14.53 1.98 -22.09
CA GLY A 162 14.33 3.41 -21.89
C GLY A 162 15.63 4.19 -21.74
N ASP A 163 15.52 5.51 -21.75
CA ASP A 163 16.64 6.44 -21.56
C ASP A 163 16.29 7.52 -20.52
N GLY A 164 17.32 8.16 -19.97
CA GLY A 164 17.17 9.13 -18.89
C GLY A 164 18.41 10.00 -18.69
N SER A 165 18.39 10.87 -17.68
CA SER A 165 19.52 11.74 -17.34
C SER A 165 20.80 10.98 -16.99
N PHE A 166 20.67 9.80 -16.39
CA PHE A 166 21.79 8.92 -16.04
C PHE A 166 22.42 8.22 -17.25
N GLY A 167 21.64 8.00 -18.32
CA GLY A 167 22.05 7.19 -19.47
C GLY A 167 20.90 6.41 -20.07
N SER A 168 21.03 5.09 -20.14
CA SER A 168 20.10 4.19 -20.85
C SER A 168 19.90 2.88 -20.08
N VAL A 169 18.74 2.25 -20.26
CA VAL A 169 18.39 0.96 -19.65
C VAL A 169 18.10 -0.05 -20.75
N TYR A 170 18.71 -1.22 -20.66
CA TYR A 170 18.57 -2.29 -21.64
C TYR A 170 18.08 -3.57 -20.98
N ARG A 171 17.48 -4.45 -21.78
CA ARG A 171 17.18 -5.83 -21.43
C ARG A 171 18.43 -6.69 -21.64
N ALA A 172 18.67 -7.62 -20.73
CA ALA A 172 19.77 -8.58 -20.82
C ALA A 172 19.40 -9.89 -20.11
N ALA A 173 20.28 -10.90 -20.17
CA ALA A 173 20.19 -12.07 -19.31
C ALA A 173 21.39 -12.12 -18.35
N TYR A 174 21.12 -12.43 -17.09
CA TYR A 174 22.15 -12.62 -16.07
C TYR A 174 21.86 -13.89 -15.27
N LYS A 175 22.80 -14.84 -15.26
CA LYS A 175 22.63 -16.18 -14.65
C LYS A 175 21.36 -16.91 -15.15
N GLY A 176 21.05 -16.75 -16.44
CA GLY A 176 19.88 -17.34 -17.09
C GLY A 176 18.53 -16.67 -16.77
N GLU A 177 18.52 -15.56 -16.03
CA GLU A 177 17.31 -14.78 -15.76
C GLU A 177 17.29 -13.46 -16.53
N GLU A 178 16.10 -13.03 -16.92
CA GLU A 178 15.86 -11.74 -17.59
C GLU A 178 16.04 -10.57 -16.63
N VAL A 179 16.89 -9.61 -17.00
CA VAL A 179 17.30 -8.49 -16.15
C VAL A 179 17.26 -7.15 -16.90
N ALA A 180 17.20 -6.07 -16.12
CA ALA A 180 17.38 -4.71 -16.61
C ALA A 180 18.80 -4.24 -16.30
N VAL A 181 19.53 -3.77 -17.32
CA VAL A 181 20.89 -3.23 -17.20
C VAL A 181 20.84 -1.72 -17.38
N LYS A 182 21.04 -0.98 -16.30
CA LYS A 182 21.12 0.49 -16.29
C LYS A 182 22.57 0.90 -16.53
N ILE A 183 22.86 1.52 -17.67
CA ILE A 183 24.20 2.01 -18.02
C ILE A 183 24.31 3.50 -17.75
N PHE A 184 25.43 3.87 -17.11
CA PHE A 184 25.80 5.25 -16.87
C PHE A 184 26.83 5.70 -17.93
N ASN A 185 26.33 6.15 -19.08
CA ASN A 185 27.12 6.53 -20.26
C ASN A 185 27.18 8.06 -20.51
N LYS A 186 26.68 8.87 -19.58
CA LYS A 186 26.71 10.36 -19.64
C LYS A 186 27.71 10.95 -18.64
N HIS A 187 28.01 12.25 -18.74
CA HIS A 187 28.91 12.96 -17.82
C HIS A 187 28.45 12.75 -16.35
N THR A 188 29.40 12.56 -15.41
CA THR A 188 29.14 12.29 -13.97
C THR A 188 28.70 10.85 -13.62
N SER A 189 28.89 9.90 -14.53
CA SER A 189 28.45 8.49 -14.44
C SER A 189 28.84 7.74 -13.15
N LEU A 190 30.07 7.89 -12.67
CA LEU A 190 30.58 7.14 -11.51
C LEU A 190 29.96 7.56 -10.18
N ARG A 191 29.78 8.86 -9.99
CA ARG A 191 29.13 9.41 -8.80
C ARG A 191 27.67 8.99 -8.73
N LEU A 192 26.93 9.13 -9.84
CA LEU A 192 25.52 8.72 -9.91
C LEU A 192 25.36 7.22 -9.66
N LEU A 193 26.26 6.41 -10.21
CA LEU A 193 26.29 4.97 -9.96
C LEU A 193 26.55 4.66 -8.48
N ARG A 194 27.54 5.30 -7.84
CA ARG A 194 27.82 5.10 -6.40
C ARG A 194 26.66 5.56 -5.53
N GLN A 195 26.06 6.70 -5.83
CA GLN A 195 24.91 7.24 -5.08
C GLN A 195 23.72 6.28 -5.09
N GLU A 196 23.39 5.73 -6.26
CA GLU A 196 22.31 4.75 -6.37
C GLU A 196 22.67 3.42 -5.69
N LEU A 197 23.93 2.99 -5.78
CA LEU A 197 24.43 1.79 -5.10
C LEU A 197 24.34 1.87 -3.59
N VAL A 198 24.75 3.00 -2.99
CA VAL A 198 24.73 3.20 -1.54
C VAL A 198 23.32 3.00 -0.98
N VAL A 199 22.31 3.46 -1.72
CA VAL A 199 20.90 3.22 -1.39
C VAL A 199 20.56 1.75 -1.61
N LEU A 200 20.72 1.23 -2.84
CA LEU A 200 20.29 -0.12 -3.24
C LEU A 200 20.89 -1.26 -2.41
N CYS A 201 22.16 -1.15 -1.98
CA CYS A 201 22.85 -2.21 -1.24
C CYS A 201 22.18 -2.58 0.08
N HIS A 202 21.34 -1.70 0.64
CA HIS A 202 20.70 -1.88 1.95
C HIS A 202 19.19 -2.08 1.84
N LEU A 203 18.64 -2.15 0.63
CA LEU A 203 17.20 -2.27 0.39
C LEU A 203 16.81 -3.72 0.09
N HIS A 204 16.12 -4.34 1.04
CA HIS A 204 15.57 -5.69 0.89
C HIS A 204 14.09 -5.67 1.26
N HIS A 205 13.24 -5.46 0.25
CA HIS A 205 11.80 -5.39 0.46
C HIS A 205 11.02 -5.81 -0.81
N PRO A 206 9.89 -6.54 -0.69
CA PRO A 206 9.12 -7.02 -1.84
C PRO A 206 8.53 -5.93 -2.74
N SER A 207 8.44 -4.69 -2.25
CA SER A 207 7.96 -3.53 -3.01
C SER A 207 9.07 -2.70 -3.66
N LEU A 208 10.34 -3.11 -3.56
CA LEU A 208 11.49 -2.36 -4.06
C LEU A 208 12.23 -3.21 -5.09
N ILE A 209 12.66 -2.61 -6.19
CA ILE A 209 13.49 -3.30 -7.19
C ILE A 209 14.82 -3.67 -6.54
N SER A 210 15.17 -4.96 -6.59
CA SER A 210 16.44 -5.44 -6.04
C SER A 210 17.58 -5.23 -7.03
N LEU A 211 18.76 -4.93 -6.49
CA LEU A 211 20.02 -5.01 -7.20
C LEU A 211 20.49 -6.46 -7.24
N LEU A 212 20.82 -6.95 -8.43
CA LEU A 212 21.33 -8.31 -8.65
C LEU A 212 22.85 -8.32 -8.78
N ALA A 213 23.42 -7.30 -9.43
CA ALA A 213 24.85 -7.09 -9.54
C ALA A 213 25.19 -5.66 -9.96
N ALA A 214 26.42 -5.24 -9.72
CA ALA A 214 26.96 -3.97 -10.14
C ALA A 214 28.34 -4.15 -10.78
N GLY A 215 28.55 -3.45 -11.88
CA GLY A 215 29.80 -3.45 -12.64
C GLY A 215 30.35 -2.05 -12.78
N ILE A 216 31.67 -1.92 -12.64
CA ILE A 216 32.38 -0.66 -12.93
C ILE A 216 32.79 -0.57 -14.40
N ARG A 217 33.04 -1.72 -15.04
CA ARG A 217 33.50 -1.82 -16.42
C ARG A 217 32.66 -2.84 -17.21
N PRO A 218 31.67 -2.39 -18.00
CA PRO A 218 31.13 -1.02 -18.02
C PRO A 218 30.38 -0.62 -16.74
N ARG A 219 30.20 0.70 -16.56
CA ARG A 219 29.50 1.32 -15.42
C ARG A 219 28.01 0.98 -15.48
N MET A 220 27.60 -0.07 -14.78
CA MET A 220 26.23 -0.59 -14.89
C MET A 220 25.68 -1.15 -13.58
N LEU A 221 24.35 -1.10 -13.48
CA LEU A 221 23.57 -1.81 -12.46
C LEU A 221 22.69 -2.86 -13.15
N VAL A 222 22.80 -4.10 -12.69
CA VAL A 222 21.95 -5.22 -13.10
C VAL A 222 20.84 -5.36 -12.06
N MET A 223 19.60 -5.19 -12.49
CA MET A 223 18.42 -5.09 -11.63
C MET A 223 17.32 -6.05 -12.11
N GLU A 224 16.36 -6.34 -11.24
CA GLU A 224 15.18 -7.13 -11.63
C GLU A 224 14.42 -6.47 -12.79
N LEU A 225 14.04 -7.27 -13.80
CA LEU A 225 13.22 -6.79 -14.92
C LEU A 225 11.73 -6.93 -14.63
N ALA A 226 10.99 -5.82 -14.74
CA ALA A 226 9.54 -5.82 -14.63
C ALA A 226 8.85 -6.26 -15.93
N SER A 227 8.20 -7.42 -15.92
CA SER A 227 7.60 -8.03 -17.11
C SER A 227 6.45 -7.23 -17.76
N LYS A 228 5.83 -6.28 -17.03
CA LYS A 228 4.73 -5.44 -17.53
C LYS A 228 5.11 -3.97 -17.70
N GLY A 229 6.37 -3.61 -17.47
CA GLY A 229 6.87 -2.23 -17.64
C GLY A 229 6.32 -1.27 -16.58
N SER A 230 6.34 0.03 -16.88
CA SER A 230 5.90 1.08 -15.96
C SER A 230 4.38 1.21 -15.86
N LEU A 231 3.91 1.69 -14.71
CA LEU A 231 2.52 2.06 -14.49
C LEU A 231 2.09 3.21 -15.41
N ASP A 232 2.99 4.13 -15.73
CA ASP A 232 2.75 5.20 -16.70
C ASP A 232 2.24 4.65 -18.04
N ARG A 233 2.94 3.65 -18.60
CA ARG A 233 2.55 2.99 -19.83
C ARG A 233 1.16 2.34 -19.72
N LEU A 234 0.88 1.69 -18.60
CA LEU A 234 -0.43 1.07 -18.36
C LEU A 234 -1.57 2.10 -18.30
N LEU A 235 -1.35 3.23 -17.62
CA LEU A 235 -2.34 4.32 -17.50
C LEU A 235 -2.67 4.96 -18.86
N GLN A 236 -1.69 5.01 -19.78
CA GLN A 236 -1.87 5.57 -21.12
C GLN A 236 -2.47 4.58 -22.12
N GLN A 237 -2.04 3.31 -22.09
CA GLN A 237 -2.31 2.35 -23.18
C GLN A 237 -3.42 1.35 -22.89
N ASP A 238 -3.64 0.93 -21.64
CA ASP A 238 -4.59 -0.14 -21.31
C ASP A 238 -5.32 0.11 -19.99
N LYS A 239 -6.30 1.01 -20.05
CA LYS A 239 -7.20 1.31 -18.92
C LYS A 239 -8.12 0.15 -18.57
N THR A 240 -8.33 -0.81 -19.48
CA THR A 240 -9.27 -1.93 -19.26
C THR A 240 -8.71 -2.95 -18.27
N SER A 241 -7.39 -3.12 -18.25
CA SER A 241 -6.69 -3.96 -17.27
C SER A 241 -6.71 -3.38 -15.84
N LEU A 242 -6.89 -2.07 -15.67
CA LEU A 242 -6.88 -1.35 -14.38
C LEU A 242 -8.20 -1.51 -13.60
N THR A 243 -8.52 -2.74 -13.20
CA THR A 243 -9.64 -3.02 -12.29
C THR A 243 -9.46 -2.34 -10.93
N ARG A 244 -10.55 -2.06 -10.21
CA ARG A 244 -10.48 -1.47 -8.86
C ARG A 244 -9.63 -2.29 -7.88
N THR A 245 -9.68 -3.62 -7.98
CA THR A 245 -8.84 -4.51 -7.17
C THR A 245 -7.36 -4.34 -7.51
N LEU A 246 -7.00 -4.30 -8.80
CA LEU A 246 -5.61 -4.10 -9.21
C LEU A 246 -5.09 -2.72 -8.77
N GLN A 247 -5.88 -1.66 -8.95
CA GLN A 247 -5.56 -0.31 -8.47
C GLN A 247 -5.24 -0.31 -6.97
N HIS A 248 -6.11 -0.91 -6.16
CA HIS A 248 -5.91 -1.01 -4.72
C HIS A 248 -4.63 -1.77 -4.36
N ARG A 249 -4.34 -2.89 -5.04
CA ARG A 249 -3.13 -3.69 -4.77
C ARG A 249 -1.84 -2.96 -5.17
N ILE A 250 -1.84 -2.22 -6.28
CA ILE A 250 -0.70 -1.38 -6.70
C ILE A 250 -0.40 -0.33 -5.62
N VAL A 251 -1.43 0.40 -5.17
CA VAL A 251 -1.30 1.44 -4.14
C VAL A 251 -0.75 0.87 -2.83
N LEU A 252 -1.25 -0.29 -2.40
CA LEU A 252 -0.77 -0.97 -1.19
C LEU A 252 0.74 -1.30 -1.30
N HIS A 253 1.17 -1.82 -2.44
CA HIS A 253 2.57 -2.20 -2.64
C HIS A 253 3.48 -0.97 -2.62
N VAL A 254 3.10 0.12 -3.29
CA VAL A 254 3.85 1.38 -3.27
C VAL A 254 3.92 1.96 -1.86
N ALA A 255 2.80 1.98 -1.12
CA ALA A 255 2.76 2.47 0.26
C ALA A 255 3.70 1.68 1.19
N ASP A 256 3.76 0.35 1.05
CA ASP A 256 4.70 -0.46 1.83
C ASP A 256 6.17 -0.17 1.47
N GLY A 257 6.45 0.08 0.19
CA GLY A 257 7.79 0.47 -0.27
C GLY A 257 8.25 1.79 0.33
N LEU A 258 7.40 2.82 0.28
CA LEU A 258 7.69 4.12 0.90
C LEU A 258 7.85 4.01 2.42
N ARG A 259 6.96 3.28 3.09
CA ARG A 259 7.06 3.03 4.54
C ARG A 259 8.40 2.37 4.89
N TYR A 260 8.86 1.41 4.08
CA TYR A 260 10.16 0.77 4.27
C TYR A 260 11.30 1.78 4.14
N LEU A 261 11.34 2.57 3.06
CA LEU A 261 12.36 3.58 2.81
C LEU A 261 12.43 4.60 3.96
N HIS A 262 11.28 5.12 4.38
CA HIS A 262 11.17 6.09 5.47
C HIS A 262 11.65 5.50 6.80
N SER A 263 11.36 4.23 7.08
CA SER A 263 11.88 3.53 8.27
C SER A 263 13.40 3.37 8.26
N ALA A 264 14.01 3.34 7.07
CA ALA A 264 15.45 3.32 6.86
C ALA A 264 16.07 4.73 6.77
N MET A 265 15.30 5.79 7.07
CA MET A 265 15.71 7.19 6.95
C MET A 265 16.10 7.60 5.52
N ILE A 266 15.53 6.94 4.51
CA ILE A 266 15.72 7.27 3.09
C ILE A 266 14.50 8.04 2.61
N ILE A 267 14.73 9.19 1.97
CA ILE A 267 13.69 9.94 1.26
C ILE A 267 13.83 9.61 -0.23
N TYR A 268 12.71 9.24 -0.86
CA TYR A 268 12.72 8.74 -2.23
C TYR A 268 12.75 9.86 -3.28
N ARG A 269 11.99 10.93 -3.07
CA ARG A 269 11.99 12.20 -3.82
C ARG A 269 11.47 12.18 -5.26
N ASP A 270 11.31 11.02 -5.89
CA ASP A 270 10.88 10.93 -7.31
C ASP A 270 9.66 10.04 -7.57
N LEU A 271 8.67 10.04 -6.66
CA LEU A 271 7.49 9.18 -6.86
C LEU A 271 6.59 9.69 -7.99
N LYS A 272 6.51 8.90 -9.05
CA LYS A 272 5.69 9.12 -10.24
C LYS A 272 5.34 7.78 -10.92
N PRO A 273 4.31 7.71 -11.78
CA PRO A 273 3.93 6.49 -12.49
C PRO A 273 5.06 5.84 -13.30
N HIS A 274 6.05 6.61 -13.77
CA HIS A 274 7.19 6.10 -14.52
C HIS A 274 8.07 5.18 -13.66
N ASN A 275 8.16 5.46 -12.35
CA ASN A 275 9.04 4.74 -11.42
C ASN A 275 8.30 3.65 -10.65
N VAL A 276 7.02 3.41 -10.95
CA VAL A 276 6.26 2.27 -10.42
C VAL A 276 6.24 1.19 -11.50
N LEU A 277 7.01 0.12 -11.29
CA LEU A 277 7.14 -0.97 -12.24
C LEU A 277 6.24 -2.15 -11.89
N LEU A 278 5.62 -2.75 -12.90
CA LEU A 278 4.63 -3.81 -12.77
C LEU A 278 5.20 -5.17 -13.18
N PHE A 279 5.07 -6.16 -12.30
CA PHE A 279 5.54 -7.53 -12.52
C PHE A 279 4.44 -8.44 -13.05
N THR A 280 3.18 -8.11 -12.78
CA THR A 280 2.00 -8.85 -13.26
C THR A 280 0.77 -7.97 -13.12
N LEU A 281 -0.23 -8.22 -13.96
CA LEU A 281 -1.55 -7.58 -13.86
C LEU A 281 -2.58 -8.49 -13.17
N TYR A 282 -2.16 -9.67 -12.71
CA TYR A 282 -3.02 -10.59 -11.97
C TYR A 282 -3.24 -10.08 -10.54
N PRO A 283 -4.48 -9.68 -10.14
CA PRO A 283 -4.70 -8.96 -8.88
C PRO A 283 -4.43 -9.76 -7.59
N ASN A 284 -4.38 -11.09 -7.68
CA ASN A 284 -4.13 -11.97 -6.52
C ASN A 284 -2.67 -12.45 -6.44
N ALA A 285 -1.76 -11.90 -7.25
CA ALA A 285 -0.34 -12.20 -7.12
C ALA A 285 0.26 -11.55 -5.87
N ALA A 286 1.19 -12.23 -5.21
CA ALA A 286 1.87 -11.72 -4.02
C ALA A 286 2.72 -10.46 -4.31
N ILE A 287 3.29 -10.33 -5.51
CA ILE A 287 4.06 -9.17 -5.94
C ILE A 287 3.48 -8.70 -7.28
N ILE A 288 3.02 -7.45 -7.30
CA ILE A 288 2.38 -6.81 -8.46
C ILE A 288 3.18 -5.60 -8.92
N ALA A 289 3.65 -4.78 -7.98
CA ALA A 289 4.24 -3.49 -8.25
C ALA A 289 5.45 -3.30 -7.34
N LYS A 290 6.49 -2.67 -7.87
CA LYS A 290 7.69 -2.27 -7.14
C LYS A 290 8.08 -0.84 -7.51
N ILE A 291 8.66 -0.12 -6.56
CA ILE A 291 9.29 1.19 -6.79
C ILE A 291 10.68 0.95 -7.37
N ALA A 292 11.03 1.69 -8.41
CA ALA A 292 12.32 1.64 -9.12
C ALA A 292 13.02 3.00 -9.09
N ASP A 293 14.21 3.10 -9.70
CA ASP A 293 14.98 4.33 -9.91
C ASP A 293 15.25 5.14 -8.62
N TYR A 294 16.40 4.87 -7.99
CA TYR A 294 16.82 5.49 -6.75
C TYR A 294 17.88 6.57 -6.99
N GLY A 295 18.06 7.02 -8.24
CA GLY A 295 19.14 7.92 -8.64
C GLY A 295 19.16 9.26 -7.91
N ILE A 296 18.00 9.68 -7.37
CA ILE A 296 17.91 10.85 -6.48
C ILE A 296 17.37 10.50 -5.10
N ALA A 297 17.35 9.23 -4.69
CA ALA A 297 17.02 8.87 -3.32
C ALA A 297 18.23 9.14 -2.41
N GLN A 298 17.99 9.54 -1.15
CA GLN A 298 19.10 9.91 -0.26
C GLN A 298 18.78 9.62 1.21
N TYR A 299 19.81 9.23 1.94
CA TYR A 299 19.76 9.15 3.40
C TYR A 299 19.59 10.53 4.00
N CYS A 300 18.71 10.63 4.98
CA CYS A 300 18.31 11.90 5.55
C CYS A 300 18.51 11.89 7.06
N CYS A 301 19.09 12.97 7.59
CA CYS A 301 19.09 13.21 9.03
C CYS A 301 17.70 13.71 9.48
N ARG A 302 17.41 13.74 10.79
CA ARG A 302 16.08 14.17 11.29
C ARG A 302 15.66 15.58 10.87
N MET A 303 16.61 16.41 10.44
CA MET A 303 16.34 17.77 9.99
C MET A 303 15.81 17.85 8.55
N GLY A 304 15.89 16.77 7.76
CA GLY A 304 15.51 16.76 6.34
C GLY A 304 16.71 17.05 5.40
N ILE A 305 16.49 17.22 4.08
CA ILE A 305 17.52 17.55 3.07
C ILE A 305 17.19 18.86 2.32
N LYS A 306 18.13 19.80 2.20
CA LYS A 306 17.95 20.98 1.34
C LYS A 306 18.32 20.64 -0.11
N THR A 307 17.33 20.54 -0.99
CA THR A 307 17.55 20.30 -2.43
C THR A 307 16.37 20.81 -3.26
N SER A 308 16.61 21.11 -4.54
CA SER A 308 15.59 21.44 -5.54
C SER A 308 15.24 20.27 -6.47
N GLU A 309 15.87 19.10 -6.30
CA GLU A 309 15.69 17.90 -7.13
C GLU A 309 14.27 17.31 -7.03
N GLY A 310 13.89 16.53 -8.07
CA GLY A 310 12.59 15.86 -8.20
C GLY A 310 11.82 16.27 -9.46
N THR A 311 10.94 15.39 -9.93
CA THR A 311 10.20 15.61 -11.18
C THR A 311 9.19 16.78 -11.08
N PRO A 312 9.28 17.82 -11.95
CA PRO A 312 8.29 18.89 -12.00
C PRO A 312 6.85 18.36 -12.18
N GLY A 313 5.89 18.87 -11.41
CA GLY A 313 4.49 18.41 -11.42
C GLY A 313 4.16 17.25 -10.45
N PHE A 314 5.19 16.65 -9.83
CA PHE A 314 5.04 15.63 -8.78
C PHE A 314 5.64 16.06 -7.43
N ARG A 315 6.29 17.22 -7.38
CA ARG A 315 6.86 17.80 -6.15
C ARG A 315 5.77 18.41 -5.26
N ALA A 316 5.97 18.28 -3.96
CA ALA A 316 5.16 18.97 -2.97
C ALA A 316 5.30 20.50 -3.10
N PRO A 317 4.22 21.28 -2.88
CA PRO A 317 4.23 22.72 -3.10
C PRO A 317 5.26 23.45 -2.23
N GLU A 318 5.52 22.97 -1.02
CA GLU A 318 6.55 23.48 -0.11
C GLU A 318 7.97 23.29 -0.66
N VAL A 319 8.25 22.15 -1.31
CA VAL A 319 9.54 21.86 -1.95
C VAL A 319 9.69 22.67 -3.23
N ALA A 320 8.62 22.78 -4.03
CA ALA A 320 8.64 23.53 -5.28
C ALA A 320 8.96 25.03 -5.09
N ARG A 321 8.69 25.59 -3.91
CA ARG A 321 9.04 26.96 -3.52
C ARG A 321 10.53 27.17 -3.20
N GLY A 322 11.34 26.11 -3.19
CA GLY A 322 12.80 26.17 -3.07
C GLY A 322 13.36 26.55 -1.68
N ASN A 323 12.48 26.90 -0.73
CA ASN A 323 12.89 27.43 0.58
C ASN A 323 12.70 26.42 1.74
N VAL A 324 12.27 25.20 1.44
CA VAL A 324 11.89 24.21 2.46
C VAL A 324 12.73 22.96 2.32
N ILE A 325 13.05 22.40 3.48
CA ILE A 325 13.79 21.16 3.60
C ILE A 325 12.89 19.99 3.18
N TYR A 326 13.35 19.16 2.25
CA TYR A 326 12.69 17.92 1.83
C TYR A 326 12.68 16.92 3.00
N ASN A 327 11.50 16.40 3.33
CA ASN A 327 11.32 15.39 4.36
C ASN A 327 10.33 14.31 3.88
N GLN A 328 10.03 13.34 4.75
CA GLN A 328 9.11 12.23 4.44
C GLN A 328 7.72 12.71 3.96
N GLN A 329 7.26 13.90 4.36
CA GLN A 329 5.95 14.43 3.99
C GLN A 329 5.85 14.79 2.50
N ALA A 330 6.97 15.15 1.87
CA ALA A 330 6.97 15.43 0.44
C ALA A 330 6.76 14.15 -0.38
N ASP A 331 7.32 13.00 0.04
CA ASP A 331 7.00 11.69 -0.55
C ASP A 331 5.52 11.32 -0.34
N VAL A 332 4.94 11.67 0.83
CA VAL A 332 3.51 11.44 1.12
C VAL A 332 2.62 12.29 0.20
N TYR A 333 3.02 13.52 -0.10
CA TYR A 333 2.32 14.36 -1.07
C TYR A 333 2.39 13.75 -2.48
N SER A 334 3.58 13.35 -2.93
CA SER A 334 3.74 12.68 -4.23
C SER A 334 2.95 11.36 -4.30
N PHE A 335 2.82 10.63 -3.18
CA PHE A 335 1.96 9.46 -3.06
C PHE A 335 0.47 9.79 -3.22
N GLY A 336 0.01 10.92 -2.65
CA GLY A 336 -1.35 11.42 -2.86
C GLY A 336 -1.63 11.73 -4.33
N LEU A 337 -0.67 12.33 -5.03
CA LEU A 337 -0.77 12.58 -6.48
C LEU A 337 -0.82 11.27 -7.29
N LEU A 338 0.03 10.31 -6.97
CA LEU A 338 0.04 8.99 -7.60
C LEU A 338 -1.30 8.26 -7.38
N LEU A 339 -1.84 8.30 -6.16
CA LEU A 339 -3.14 7.73 -5.84
C LEU A 339 -4.25 8.37 -6.67
N TYR A 340 -4.21 9.69 -6.85
CA TYR A 340 -5.14 10.41 -7.70
C TYR A 340 -5.04 9.99 -9.17
N ASP A 341 -3.83 9.82 -9.71
CA ASP A 341 -3.62 9.31 -11.07
C ASP A 341 -4.19 7.91 -11.24
N ILE A 342 -3.96 7.02 -10.27
CA ILE A 342 -4.49 5.66 -10.30
C ILE A 342 -6.03 5.67 -10.23
N LEU A 343 -6.61 6.51 -9.34
CA LEU A 343 -8.05 6.61 -9.14
C LEU A 343 -8.78 7.08 -10.40
N THR A 344 -8.18 8.04 -11.11
CA THR A 344 -8.68 8.63 -12.37
C THR A 344 -8.23 7.87 -13.61
N THR A 345 -7.48 6.78 -13.46
CA THR A 345 -6.90 6.00 -14.57
C THR A 345 -6.10 6.87 -15.55
N GLY A 346 -5.27 7.78 -15.01
CA GLY A 346 -4.37 8.66 -15.75
C GLY A 346 -5.02 9.96 -16.24
N GLY A 347 -6.18 10.36 -15.70
CA GLY A 347 -6.90 11.57 -16.11
C GLY A 347 -6.04 12.84 -16.03
N ARG A 348 -5.37 13.06 -14.89
CA ARG A 348 -4.47 14.21 -14.68
C ARG A 348 -3.33 14.28 -15.69
N ILE A 349 -2.71 13.13 -15.98
CA ILE A 349 -1.56 13.01 -16.89
C ILE A 349 -2.01 13.32 -18.33
N ALA A 350 -3.16 12.77 -18.73
CA ALA A 350 -3.74 12.99 -20.06
C ALA A 350 -4.17 14.45 -20.27
N GLU A 351 -4.60 15.14 -19.22
CA GLU A 351 -5.01 16.55 -19.25
C GLU A 351 -3.84 17.54 -19.08
N GLY A 352 -2.61 17.04 -18.86
CA GLY A 352 -1.41 17.88 -18.73
C GLY A 352 -1.38 18.78 -17.49
N LEU A 353 -2.24 18.51 -16.50
CA LEU A 353 -2.47 19.37 -15.34
C LEU A 353 -1.25 19.40 -14.41
N LYS A 354 -0.56 20.56 -14.37
CA LYS A 354 0.45 20.92 -13.37
C LYS A 354 -0.21 21.92 -12.40
N PHE A 355 -0.73 21.46 -11.26
CA PHE A 355 -1.44 22.33 -10.30
C PHE A 355 -0.49 23.34 -9.61
N PRO A 356 -0.92 24.60 -9.33
CA PRO A 356 -2.01 24.89 -8.38
C PRO A 356 -3.02 25.99 -8.78
N ASN A 357 -4.33 25.68 -8.71
CA ASN A 357 -5.48 26.53 -8.29
C ASN A 357 -6.85 26.13 -8.89
N GLU A 358 -6.94 25.17 -9.81
CA GLU A 358 -8.22 24.85 -10.50
C GLU A 358 -8.97 23.61 -9.96
N PHE A 359 -8.64 23.13 -8.77
CA PHE A 359 -9.25 21.90 -8.24
C PHE A 359 -10.66 22.10 -7.65
N ASP A 360 -11.04 23.33 -7.31
CA ASP A 360 -12.32 23.62 -6.67
C ASP A 360 -13.50 23.72 -7.65
N GLU A 361 -13.26 23.93 -8.97
CA GLU A 361 -14.35 24.13 -9.94
C GLU A 361 -14.89 22.84 -10.59
N LEU A 362 -14.09 21.77 -10.65
CA LEU A 362 -14.47 20.53 -11.35
C LEU A 362 -15.25 19.52 -10.50
N ALA A 363 -15.32 19.72 -9.18
CA ALA A 363 -16.09 18.87 -8.27
C ALA A 363 -17.61 19.16 -8.28
N ILE A 364 -18.05 20.24 -8.94
CA ILE A 364 -19.43 20.77 -8.84
C ILE A 364 -20.37 20.25 -9.95
N GLN A 365 -19.88 19.53 -10.96
CA GLN A 365 -20.72 19.08 -12.09
C GLN A 365 -20.99 17.56 -12.10
N GLY A 366 -21.53 17.04 -11.00
CA GLY A 366 -22.04 15.67 -10.92
C GLY A 366 -23.45 15.54 -11.53
N LYS A 367 -23.57 15.19 -12.81
CA LYS A 367 -24.82 14.69 -13.39
C LYS A 367 -24.94 13.17 -13.19
N LEU A 368 -25.94 12.75 -12.42
CA LEU A 368 -26.32 11.34 -12.26
C LEU A 368 -27.07 10.83 -13.50
N PRO A 369 -26.79 9.61 -14.01
CA PRO A 369 -27.60 8.96 -15.04
C PRO A 369 -28.93 8.44 -14.48
N GLY A 370 -30.01 8.60 -15.24
CA GLY A 370 -31.35 8.11 -14.91
C GLY A 370 -31.51 6.60 -15.01
N PHE A 371 -32.46 6.07 -14.24
CA PHE A 371 -32.80 4.65 -14.15
C PHE A 371 -33.59 4.15 -15.37
N THR A 372 -33.23 2.99 -15.90
CA THR A 372 -34.03 2.22 -16.85
C THR A 372 -34.89 1.20 -16.10
N THR A 373 -36.20 1.17 -16.40
CA THR A 373 -37.15 0.23 -15.80
C THR A 373 -37.36 -0.99 -16.70
N HIS A 374 -37.10 -2.18 -16.17
CA HIS A 374 -37.50 -3.43 -16.80
C HIS A 374 -39.01 -3.66 -16.63
N LYS A 375 -39.69 -4.07 -17.71
CA LYS A 375 -41.09 -4.49 -17.71
C LYS A 375 -41.21 -5.90 -17.11
N GLN A 376 -41.40 -5.99 -15.80
CA GLN A 376 -41.98 -7.17 -15.12
C GLN A 376 -43.25 -6.75 -14.38
N LYS A 377 -44.21 -7.66 -14.23
CA LYS A 377 -45.37 -7.46 -13.36
C LYS A 377 -44.87 -7.51 -11.92
N ASN A 378 -44.80 -6.36 -11.27
CA ASN A 378 -44.35 -6.25 -9.89
C ASN A 378 -45.57 -6.21 -8.96
N PHE A 379 -45.47 -6.88 -7.81
CA PHE A 379 -46.45 -6.81 -6.74
C PHE A 379 -45.85 -6.06 -5.55
N LEU A 380 -46.66 -5.25 -4.89
CA LEU A 380 -46.30 -4.60 -3.63
C LEU A 380 -46.96 -5.35 -2.47
N LEU A 381 -46.13 -5.84 -1.56
CA LEU A 381 -46.55 -6.53 -0.35
C LEU A 381 -46.48 -5.55 0.83
N VAL A 382 -47.61 -5.30 1.50
CA VAL A 382 -47.71 -4.33 2.59
C VAL A 382 -48.19 -5.02 3.86
N GLY A 383 -47.32 -5.07 4.87
CA GLY A 383 -47.69 -5.46 6.23
C GLY A 383 -48.34 -4.32 6.99
N THR A 384 -49.45 -4.60 7.66
CA THR A 384 -50.18 -3.63 8.47
C THR A 384 -49.94 -3.86 9.96
N ALA A 385 -50.16 -2.82 10.76
CA ALA A 385 -49.95 -2.85 12.22
C ALA A 385 -50.92 -3.81 12.94
N ASP A 386 -52.07 -4.10 12.33
CA ASP A 386 -53.04 -5.09 12.78
C ASP A 386 -52.73 -6.53 12.29
N GLY A 387 -51.54 -6.78 11.75
CA GLY A 387 -51.07 -8.14 11.44
C GLY A 387 -51.58 -8.70 10.12
N ASN A 388 -52.12 -7.86 9.24
CA ASN A 388 -52.58 -8.26 7.91
C ASN A 388 -51.47 -8.03 6.87
N LEU A 389 -51.45 -8.88 5.84
CA LEU A 389 -50.61 -8.70 4.65
C LEU A 389 -51.52 -8.36 3.46
N ALA A 390 -51.46 -7.11 3.02
CA ALA A 390 -52.19 -6.62 1.85
C ALA A 390 -51.29 -6.66 0.61
N ILE A 391 -51.84 -7.13 -0.51
CA ILE A 391 -51.10 -7.37 -1.75
C ILE A 391 -51.67 -6.47 -2.84
N PHE A 392 -50.83 -5.68 -3.49
CA PHE A 392 -51.23 -4.77 -4.56
C PHE A 392 -50.47 -5.05 -5.86
N GLU A 393 -51.08 -4.75 -7.00
CA GLU A 393 -50.35 -4.71 -8.28
C GLU A 393 -49.66 -3.34 -8.41
N ASP A 394 -48.38 -3.31 -8.82
CA ASP A 394 -47.56 -2.07 -8.90
C ASP A 394 -48.24 -0.91 -9.65
N LYS A 395 -49.01 -1.22 -10.71
CA LYS A 395 -49.76 -0.22 -11.48
C LYS A 395 -50.88 0.46 -10.70
N THR A 396 -51.47 -0.21 -9.71
CA THR A 396 -52.64 0.26 -8.96
C THR A 396 -52.27 1.16 -7.78
N VAL A 397 -51.09 0.97 -7.18
CA VAL A 397 -50.64 1.71 -5.98
C VAL A 397 -50.39 3.20 -6.26
N LYS A 398 -50.16 3.58 -7.52
CA LYS A 398 -49.96 4.99 -7.92
C LYS A 398 -51.27 5.81 -7.90
N CYS A 399 -52.42 5.17 -7.69
CA CYS A 399 -53.73 5.80 -7.67
C CYS A 399 -54.25 5.94 -6.23
N LYS A 400 -54.85 7.09 -5.92
CA LYS A 400 -55.48 7.34 -4.60
C LYS A 400 -56.70 6.42 -4.44
N GLY A 401 -56.74 5.60 -3.39
CA GLY A 401 -57.84 4.66 -3.12
C GLY A 401 -57.69 3.25 -3.71
N ALA A 402 -56.47 2.82 -4.02
CA ALA A 402 -56.21 1.47 -4.52
C ALA A 402 -56.70 0.38 -3.56
N THR A 403 -57.47 -0.58 -4.07
CA THR A 403 -57.90 -1.76 -3.31
C THR A 403 -56.88 -2.90 -3.45
N PRO A 404 -56.55 -3.61 -2.36
CA PRO A 404 -55.64 -4.74 -2.43
C PRO A 404 -56.28 -5.90 -3.22
N LEU A 405 -55.46 -6.61 -3.99
CA LEU A 405 -55.83 -7.85 -4.69
C LEU A 405 -56.25 -8.95 -3.72
N LYS A 406 -55.54 -9.04 -2.59
CA LYS A 406 -55.76 -10.04 -1.55
C LYS A 406 -55.26 -9.50 -0.22
N ILE A 407 -55.95 -9.87 0.86
CA ILE A 407 -55.54 -9.61 2.23
C ILE A 407 -55.41 -10.96 2.93
N LEU A 408 -54.24 -11.22 3.52
CA LEU A 408 -53.99 -12.38 4.35
C LEU A 408 -53.99 -11.97 5.82
N ASN A 409 -54.90 -12.54 6.59
CA ASN A 409 -55.01 -12.29 8.03
C ASN A 409 -54.09 -13.26 8.77
N ILE A 410 -52.89 -12.80 9.14
CA ILE A 410 -51.86 -13.63 9.79
C ILE A 410 -51.83 -13.38 11.30
N GLY A 411 -52.01 -12.12 11.69
CA GLY A 411 -51.98 -11.66 13.08
C GLY A 411 -53.19 -10.84 13.48
N ASN A 412 -52.96 -9.96 14.45
CA ASN A 412 -53.92 -9.01 15.00
C ASN A 412 -53.18 -7.75 15.49
N VAL A 413 -53.90 -6.79 16.08
CA VAL A 413 -53.36 -5.54 16.63
C VAL A 413 -52.21 -5.75 17.64
N SER A 414 -52.14 -6.91 18.30
CA SER A 414 -51.06 -7.26 19.24
C SER A 414 -49.88 -7.99 18.55
N THR A 415 -50.04 -8.43 17.30
CA THR A 415 -49.06 -9.21 16.54
C THR A 415 -48.88 -8.58 15.15
N PRO A 416 -48.18 -7.42 15.05
CA PRO A 416 -47.98 -6.73 13.78
C PRO A 416 -47.12 -7.56 12.83
N LEU A 417 -47.31 -7.38 11.52
CA LEU A 417 -46.41 -7.92 10.51
C LEU A 417 -45.17 -7.03 10.41
N MET A 418 -44.01 -7.57 10.75
CA MET A 418 -42.79 -6.78 10.96
C MET A 418 -41.77 -6.90 9.85
N CYS A 419 -41.70 -8.06 9.18
CA CYS A 419 -40.73 -8.31 8.12
C CYS A 419 -41.22 -9.38 7.15
N LEU A 420 -40.71 -9.29 5.92
CA LEU A 420 -40.84 -10.27 4.86
C LEU A 420 -39.45 -10.58 4.32
N SER A 421 -39.20 -11.83 3.94
CA SER A 421 -37.92 -12.28 3.41
C SER A 421 -38.15 -13.40 2.40
N GLU A 422 -37.45 -13.29 1.28
CA GLU A 422 -37.33 -14.38 0.30
C GLU A 422 -36.39 -15.47 0.84
N SER A 423 -36.69 -16.73 0.52
CA SER A 423 -35.74 -17.82 0.78
C SER A 423 -34.53 -17.69 -0.14
N VAL A 424 -33.33 -17.68 0.44
CA VAL A 424 -32.07 -17.66 -0.33
C VAL A 424 -31.77 -19.05 -0.92
N ASN A 425 -32.46 -20.09 -0.43
CA ASN A 425 -32.32 -21.46 -0.89
C ASN A 425 -33.01 -21.69 -2.24
N LEU A 426 -32.26 -22.23 -3.21
CA LEU A 426 -32.72 -22.48 -4.58
C LEU A 426 -33.93 -23.44 -4.67
N THR A 427 -34.12 -24.32 -3.68
CA THR A 427 -35.25 -25.27 -3.64
C THR A 427 -36.56 -24.64 -3.19
N GLU A 428 -36.54 -23.41 -2.66
CA GLU A 428 -37.70 -22.70 -2.09
C GLU A 428 -37.93 -21.33 -2.75
N LYS A 429 -37.48 -21.12 -4.00
CA LYS A 429 -37.56 -19.83 -4.71
C LYS A 429 -38.97 -19.22 -4.80
N ASN A 430 -40.01 -20.06 -4.71
CA ASN A 430 -41.41 -19.62 -4.82
C ASN A 430 -42.08 -19.45 -3.44
N ILE A 431 -41.32 -19.52 -2.35
CA ILE A 431 -41.83 -19.41 -0.98
C ILE A 431 -41.27 -18.15 -0.33
N MET A 432 -42.18 -17.28 0.09
CA MET A 432 -41.91 -16.11 0.89
C MET A 432 -42.08 -16.46 2.36
N TRP A 433 -41.24 -15.89 3.21
CA TRP A 433 -41.32 -16.01 4.66
C TRP A 433 -41.55 -14.65 5.31
N GLY A 434 -42.12 -14.64 6.50
CA GLY A 434 -42.34 -13.41 7.25
C GLY A 434 -42.43 -13.61 8.75
N GLY A 435 -42.23 -12.51 9.48
CA GLY A 435 -42.39 -12.46 10.94
C GLY A 435 -43.61 -11.62 11.32
N CYS A 436 -44.51 -12.21 12.10
CA CYS A 436 -45.74 -11.59 12.60
C CYS A 436 -45.85 -11.81 14.11
N GLY A 437 -45.65 -10.75 14.91
CA GLY A 437 -45.50 -10.90 16.36
C GLY A 437 -44.37 -11.88 16.73
N THR A 438 -44.68 -12.96 17.44
CA THR A 438 -43.75 -14.05 17.78
C THR A 438 -43.79 -15.24 16.81
N LYS A 439 -44.56 -15.13 15.72
CA LYS A 439 -44.75 -16.21 14.75
C LYS A 439 -43.94 -15.97 13.48
N VAL A 440 -43.31 -17.02 12.97
CA VAL A 440 -42.75 -17.07 11.62
C VAL A 440 -43.75 -17.79 10.73
N PHE A 441 -44.07 -17.25 9.57
CA PHE A 441 -44.96 -17.90 8.59
C PHE A 441 -44.31 -17.97 7.23
N SER A 442 -44.78 -18.89 6.39
CA SER A 442 -44.41 -18.96 4.98
C SER A 442 -45.64 -19.03 4.08
N PHE A 443 -45.53 -18.51 2.86
CA PHE A 443 -46.59 -18.54 1.87
C PHE A 443 -46.03 -18.71 0.45
N SER A 444 -46.78 -19.37 -0.43
CA SER A 444 -46.43 -19.56 -1.84
C SER A 444 -46.78 -18.36 -2.71
N ASP A 445 -46.36 -18.43 -3.98
CA ASP A 445 -46.70 -17.54 -5.08
C ASP A 445 -48.21 -17.34 -5.31
N ASP A 446 -49.04 -18.34 -4.99
CA ASP A 446 -50.51 -18.25 -4.99
C ASP A 446 -51.09 -17.56 -3.73
N PHE A 447 -50.22 -17.06 -2.86
CA PHE A 447 -50.54 -16.40 -1.60
C PHE A 447 -51.33 -17.31 -0.65
N THR A 448 -51.03 -18.61 -0.61
CA THR A 448 -51.53 -19.53 0.41
C THR A 448 -50.48 -19.74 1.51
N ILE A 449 -50.93 -19.74 2.77
CA ILE A 449 -50.03 -19.95 3.92
C ILE A 449 -49.66 -21.43 3.99
N GLN A 450 -48.37 -21.74 3.95
CA GLN A 450 -47.85 -23.10 3.97
C GLN A 450 -47.40 -23.55 5.36
N LYS A 451 -46.76 -22.66 6.13
CA LYS A 451 -46.27 -22.95 7.48
C LYS A 451 -46.52 -21.78 8.43
N LEU A 452 -46.67 -22.12 9.71
CA LEU A 452 -46.79 -21.18 10.81
C LEU A 452 -46.07 -21.74 12.05
N ILE A 453 -44.95 -21.15 12.44
CA ILE A 453 -44.05 -21.58 13.52
C ILE A 453 -44.13 -20.55 14.65
N GLU A 454 -44.41 -21.00 15.87
CA GLU A 454 -44.41 -20.15 17.07
C GLU A 454 -43.02 -20.15 17.71
N THR A 455 -42.40 -18.97 17.87
CA THR A 455 -41.01 -18.85 18.37
C THR A 455 -40.93 -18.59 19.88
N ARG A 456 -42.06 -18.66 20.60
CA ARG A 456 -42.06 -18.62 22.07
C ARG A 456 -41.54 -19.94 22.60
N THR A 457 -40.41 -19.89 23.29
CA THR A 457 -39.79 -21.05 23.91
C THR A 457 -39.83 -20.92 25.43
N ASN A 458 -40.30 -21.96 26.12
CA ASN A 458 -40.18 -22.10 27.59
C ASN A 458 -38.77 -22.55 28.02
N GLN A 459 -37.81 -22.60 27.09
CA GLN A 459 -36.51 -23.21 27.32
C GLN A 459 -35.52 -22.22 27.94
N ARG A 460 -34.76 -22.70 28.93
CA ARG A 460 -33.81 -21.94 29.79
C ARG A 460 -32.56 -21.36 29.07
N PHE A 461 -32.54 -21.28 27.73
CA PHE A 461 -31.34 -20.94 26.96
C PHE A 461 -31.08 -19.43 26.82
N SER A 462 -32.07 -18.56 27.07
CA SER A 462 -31.93 -17.10 26.99
C SER A 462 -32.73 -16.39 28.08
N ASN A 463 -32.40 -15.13 28.37
CA ASN A 463 -33.21 -14.28 29.25
C ASN A 463 -34.67 -14.28 28.76
N THR A 464 -35.58 -14.72 29.61
CA THR A 464 -37.00 -14.92 29.31
C THR A 464 -37.69 -13.67 28.74
N SER A 465 -37.18 -12.47 29.06
CA SER A 465 -37.71 -11.20 28.56
C SER A 465 -37.61 -11.00 27.05
N PHE A 466 -36.64 -11.64 26.36
CA PHE A 466 -36.46 -11.47 24.91
C PHE A 466 -37.17 -12.55 24.09
N CYS A 467 -37.40 -13.75 24.66
CA CYS A 467 -38.06 -14.86 23.98
C CYS A 467 -39.49 -14.51 23.54
N ASP A 468 -40.19 -13.71 24.33
CA ASP A 468 -41.57 -13.27 24.08
C ASP A 468 -41.65 -11.97 23.27
N SER A 469 -40.51 -11.42 22.84
CA SER A 469 -40.47 -10.18 22.07
C SER A 469 -40.83 -10.42 20.60
N ASN A 470 -41.46 -9.41 19.98
CA ASN A 470 -41.81 -9.45 18.56
C ASN A 470 -40.57 -9.63 17.69
N ILE A 471 -40.72 -10.47 16.66
CA ILE A 471 -39.74 -10.66 15.59
C ILE A 471 -39.61 -9.35 14.81
N ILE A 472 -38.37 -8.94 14.53
CA ILE A 472 -38.05 -7.70 13.79
C ILE A 472 -37.42 -8.00 12.42
N ALA A 473 -36.75 -9.14 12.27
CA ALA A 473 -36.17 -9.58 11.03
C ALA A 473 -36.13 -11.10 11.00
N VAL A 474 -36.42 -11.67 9.83
CA VAL A 474 -36.27 -13.08 9.53
C VAL A 474 -35.42 -13.18 8.27
N VAL A 475 -34.47 -14.10 8.26
CA VAL A 475 -33.64 -14.43 7.12
C VAL A 475 -33.68 -15.95 6.95
N VAL A 476 -33.81 -16.41 5.71
CA VAL A 476 -34.09 -17.81 5.41
C VAL A 476 -33.06 -18.42 4.46
N ASP A 477 -32.48 -19.53 4.90
CA ASP A 477 -31.56 -20.36 4.12
C ASP A 477 -31.80 -21.86 4.39
N THR A 478 -30.79 -22.59 4.83
CA THR A 478 -30.87 -23.96 5.35
C THR A 478 -31.59 -23.99 6.70
N ALA A 479 -31.43 -22.92 7.49
CA ALA A 479 -32.12 -22.64 8.74
C ALA A 479 -32.82 -21.27 8.67
N LEU A 480 -33.67 -20.99 9.67
CA LEU A 480 -34.29 -19.68 9.90
C LEU A 480 -33.45 -18.90 10.91
N TYR A 481 -33.04 -17.70 10.54
CA TYR A 481 -32.33 -16.76 11.41
C TYR A 481 -33.29 -15.66 11.82
N VAL A 482 -33.60 -15.59 13.12
CA VAL A 482 -34.65 -14.74 13.66
C VAL A 482 -34.05 -13.73 14.63
N ALA A 483 -34.27 -12.45 14.36
CA ALA A 483 -33.97 -11.37 15.30
C ALA A 483 -35.25 -10.90 15.99
N LYS A 484 -35.21 -10.76 17.31
CA LYS A 484 -36.33 -10.26 18.12
C LYS A 484 -36.04 -8.85 18.66
N LYS A 485 -37.11 -8.09 18.92
CA LYS A 485 -37.06 -6.71 19.40
C LYS A 485 -36.24 -6.63 20.69
N ASN A 486 -35.29 -5.70 20.72
CA ASN A 486 -34.36 -5.47 21.84
C ASN A 486 -33.41 -6.65 22.17
N SER A 487 -33.48 -7.77 21.44
CA SER A 487 -32.58 -8.90 21.67
C SER A 487 -31.17 -8.58 21.17
N PRO A 488 -30.12 -8.91 21.94
CA PRO A 488 -28.74 -8.93 21.46
C PRO A 488 -28.38 -10.22 20.70
N CYS A 489 -29.29 -11.20 20.67
CA CYS A 489 -29.04 -12.51 20.07
C CYS A 489 -29.88 -12.74 18.81
N VAL A 490 -29.31 -13.46 17.86
CA VAL A 490 -30.03 -14.04 16.72
C VAL A 490 -30.34 -15.50 17.02
N GLU A 491 -31.60 -15.87 16.93
CA GLU A 491 -32.06 -17.24 17.12
C GLU A 491 -31.96 -18.02 15.80
N VAL A 492 -31.36 -19.21 15.84
CA VAL A 492 -31.25 -20.11 14.68
C VAL A 492 -32.21 -21.28 14.86
N TRP A 493 -33.18 -21.40 13.97
CA TRP A 493 -34.24 -22.39 14.03
C TRP A 493 -34.15 -23.36 12.84
N ASP A 494 -34.32 -24.65 13.12
CA ASP A 494 -34.48 -25.64 12.06
C ASP A 494 -35.93 -25.63 11.56
N LYS A 495 -36.11 -25.23 10.29
CA LYS A 495 -37.41 -25.13 9.63
C LYS A 495 -38.10 -26.47 9.39
N LYS A 496 -37.38 -27.60 9.47
CA LYS A 496 -37.94 -28.95 9.31
C LYS A 496 -38.45 -29.50 10.64
N THR A 497 -37.68 -29.31 11.71
CA THR A 497 -38.02 -29.86 13.03
C THR A 497 -38.76 -28.86 13.93
N GLU A 498 -38.83 -27.59 13.52
CA GLU A 498 -39.45 -26.48 14.26
C GLU A 498 -38.84 -26.28 15.65
N LYS A 499 -37.54 -26.60 15.78
CA LYS A 499 -36.79 -26.46 17.03
C LYS A 499 -35.75 -25.35 16.93
N LEU A 500 -35.57 -24.66 18.05
CA LEU A 500 -34.44 -23.78 18.27
C LEU A 500 -33.16 -24.62 18.34
N CYS A 501 -32.21 -24.32 17.46
CA CYS A 501 -30.94 -25.03 17.36
C CYS A 501 -29.81 -24.31 18.09
N GLU A 502 -29.75 -22.98 17.96
CA GLU A 502 -28.60 -22.19 18.40
C GLU A 502 -28.97 -20.72 18.66
N LEU A 503 -28.13 -20.04 19.44
CA LEU A 503 -28.19 -18.60 19.69
C LEU A 503 -26.85 -17.97 19.32
N ILE A 504 -26.88 -16.97 18.44
CA ILE A 504 -25.71 -16.16 18.07
C ILE A 504 -25.73 -14.90 18.94
N ASP A 505 -24.85 -14.82 19.94
CA ASP A 505 -24.74 -13.67 20.84
C ASP A 505 -23.85 -12.57 20.24
N CYS A 506 -24.46 -11.49 19.73
CA CYS A 506 -23.72 -10.38 19.14
C CYS A 506 -22.92 -9.57 20.18
N VAL A 507 -23.35 -9.56 21.45
CA VAL A 507 -22.64 -8.85 22.52
C VAL A 507 -21.37 -9.60 22.91
N HIS A 508 -21.37 -10.93 22.84
CA HIS A 508 -20.16 -11.74 23.06
C HIS A 508 -19.06 -11.34 22.06
N PHE A 509 -19.39 -11.33 20.77
CA PHE A 509 -18.47 -10.94 19.71
C PHE A 509 -17.94 -9.51 19.84
N LEU A 510 -18.82 -8.54 20.11
CA LEU A 510 -18.40 -7.16 20.33
C LEU A 510 -17.47 -7.04 21.55
N LYS A 511 -17.67 -7.84 22.60
CA LYS A 511 -16.80 -7.84 23.79
C LYS A 511 -15.42 -8.43 23.52
N GLU A 512 -15.33 -9.56 22.82
CA GLU A 512 -14.04 -10.21 22.56
C GLU A 512 -13.06 -9.29 21.82
N GLU A 513 -13.58 -8.43 20.92
CA GLU A 513 -12.75 -7.49 20.16
C GLU A 513 -12.53 -6.14 20.90
N LEU A 514 -13.53 -5.63 21.64
CA LEU A 514 -13.40 -4.37 22.40
C LEU A 514 -12.60 -4.47 23.71
N VAL A 515 -12.21 -5.65 24.18
CA VAL A 515 -11.24 -5.79 25.29
C VAL A 515 -9.88 -5.11 24.95
N ARG A 516 -9.63 -4.78 23.68
CA ARG A 516 -8.47 -3.96 23.25
C ARG A 516 -8.69 -2.44 23.27
N VAL A 517 -9.93 -1.93 23.37
CA VAL A 517 -10.22 -0.49 23.28
C VAL A 517 -11.31 -0.10 24.30
N SER A 518 -10.87 0.31 25.49
CA SER A 518 -11.62 0.99 26.56
C SER A 518 -12.58 0.16 27.45
N LYS A 519 -12.63 0.55 28.74
CA LYS A 519 -13.49 -0.01 29.79
C LYS A 519 -14.90 0.58 29.70
N GLU A 520 -15.77 0.06 28.84
CA GLU A 520 -17.20 0.43 28.84
C GLU A 520 -18.05 -0.51 29.72
N SER A 521 -19.15 0.01 30.29
CA SER A 521 -20.03 -0.72 31.20
C SER A 521 -20.92 -1.74 30.47
N LYS A 522 -21.25 -2.87 31.13
CA LYS A 522 -22.06 -3.97 30.57
C LYS A 522 -23.42 -3.52 30.00
N HIS A 523 -24.07 -2.53 30.62
CA HIS A 523 -25.38 -2.01 30.18
C HIS A 523 -25.30 -1.16 28.89
N LYS A 524 -24.22 -0.40 28.71
CA LYS A 524 -23.99 0.38 27.49
C LYS A 524 -23.70 -0.55 26.30
N MET A 525 -22.94 -1.61 26.55
CA MET A 525 -22.60 -2.65 25.56
C MET A 525 -23.82 -3.48 25.13
N SER A 526 -24.73 -3.83 26.05
CA SER A 526 -25.99 -4.49 25.67
C SER A 526 -26.88 -3.60 24.80
N TYR A 527 -26.85 -2.29 24.99
CA TYR A 527 -27.60 -1.34 24.16
C TYR A 527 -27.01 -1.22 22.74
N SER A 528 -25.68 -1.29 22.63
CA SER A 528 -24.93 -1.29 21.36
C SER A 528 -25.16 -2.58 20.57
N GLY A 529 -25.05 -3.75 21.21
CA GLY A 529 -25.18 -5.05 20.56
C GLY A 529 -26.61 -5.50 20.20
N ARG A 530 -27.63 -4.65 20.39
CA ARG A 530 -29.01 -4.96 19.98
C ARG A 530 -29.09 -5.18 18.47
N VAL A 531 -29.61 -6.32 18.05
CA VAL A 531 -29.80 -6.61 16.63
C VAL A 531 -30.92 -5.73 16.07
N LYS A 532 -30.68 -5.14 14.89
CA LYS A 532 -31.64 -4.26 14.20
C LYS A 532 -32.13 -4.84 12.89
N THR A 533 -31.23 -5.47 12.15
CA THR A 533 -31.51 -5.98 10.81
C THR A 533 -30.55 -7.12 10.51
N LEU A 534 -31.03 -8.08 9.75
CA LEU A 534 -30.28 -9.22 9.25
C LEU A 534 -30.37 -9.20 7.75
N CYS A 535 -29.26 -9.50 7.08
CA CYS A 535 -29.26 -9.72 5.65
C CYS A 535 -28.32 -10.87 5.32
N LEU A 536 -28.75 -11.75 4.43
CA LEU A 536 -27.95 -12.88 4.01
C LEU A 536 -27.51 -12.72 2.57
N GLN A 537 -26.20 -12.76 2.39
CA GLN A 537 -25.60 -12.90 1.07
C GLN A 537 -25.64 -14.38 0.67
N LYS A 538 -26.10 -14.66 -0.55
CA LYS A 538 -26.24 -16.01 -1.15
C LYS A 538 -25.17 -17.00 -0.65
N ASN A 539 -25.51 -17.71 0.42
CA ASN A 539 -24.85 -18.85 1.03
C ASN A 539 -23.41 -18.67 1.56
N THR A 540 -22.99 -17.45 1.96
CA THR A 540 -21.60 -17.24 2.42
C THR A 540 -21.49 -16.43 3.71
N ALA A 541 -22.14 -15.26 3.79
CA ALA A 541 -21.99 -14.38 4.94
C ALA A 541 -23.34 -13.81 5.43
N LEU A 542 -23.57 -13.92 6.73
CA LEU A 542 -24.66 -13.26 7.44
C LEU A 542 -24.19 -11.87 7.88
N TRP A 543 -24.90 -10.85 7.43
CA TRP A 543 -24.68 -9.46 7.80
C TRP A 543 -25.64 -9.07 8.92
N ILE A 544 -25.10 -8.63 10.05
CA ILE A 544 -25.88 -8.26 11.24
C ILE A 544 -25.67 -6.78 11.53
N GLY A 545 -26.70 -5.97 11.33
CA GLY A 545 -26.69 -4.55 11.70
C GLY A 545 -27.15 -4.37 13.15
N THR A 546 -26.43 -3.55 13.91
CA THR A 546 -26.68 -3.35 15.34
C THR A 546 -27.17 -1.95 15.69
N GLY A 547 -27.76 -1.83 16.88
CA GLY A 547 -28.28 -0.58 17.42
C GLY A 547 -27.19 0.44 17.77
N GLY A 548 -25.95 -0.01 18.02
CA GLY A 548 -24.78 0.86 18.24
C GLY A 548 -24.01 1.18 16.96
N GLY A 549 -24.56 0.89 15.79
CA GLY A 549 -23.92 1.28 14.52
C GLY A 549 -22.75 0.39 14.08
N HIS A 550 -22.64 -0.81 14.64
CA HIS A 550 -21.73 -1.84 14.17
C HIS A 550 -22.40 -2.75 13.14
N ILE A 551 -21.62 -3.29 12.21
CA ILE A 551 -22.03 -4.35 11.29
C ILE A 551 -21.13 -5.56 11.53
N LEU A 552 -21.71 -6.70 11.92
CA LEU A 552 -20.97 -7.96 12.03
C LEU A 552 -21.11 -8.76 10.74
N LEU A 553 -19.99 -9.22 10.21
CA LEU A 553 -19.92 -10.17 9.09
C LEU A 553 -19.59 -11.55 9.67
N LEU A 554 -20.55 -12.47 9.61
CA LEU A 554 -20.40 -13.82 10.13
C LEU A 554 -20.44 -14.84 8.99
N ASP A 555 -19.45 -15.73 8.95
CA ASP A 555 -19.45 -16.86 8.03
C ASP A 555 -20.42 -17.92 8.55
N LEU A 556 -21.46 -18.23 7.78
CA LEU A 556 -22.45 -19.23 8.19
C LEU A 556 -21.91 -20.66 8.21
N SER A 557 -20.89 -20.96 7.40
CA SER A 557 -20.34 -22.31 7.28
C SER A 557 -19.48 -22.68 8.49
N THR A 558 -18.68 -21.72 8.98
CA THR A 558 -17.78 -21.92 10.12
C THR A 558 -18.33 -21.34 11.43
N ARG A 559 -19.39 -20.52 11.35
CA ARG A 559 -20.00 -19.77 12.47
C ARG A 559 -19.01 -18.83 13.15
N ARG A 560 -17.99 -18.37 12.43
CA ARG A 560 -16.98 -17.44 12.94
C ARG A 560 -17.21 -16.05 12.38
N ILE A 561 -16.79 -15.05 13.14
CA ILE A 561 -16.73 -13.68 12.64
C ILE A 561 -15.63 -13.58 11.59
N ILE A 562 -16.01 -13.01 10.45
CA ILE A 562 -15.09 -12.60 9.39
C ILE A 562 -14.52 -11.23 9.75
N ARG A 563 -15.39 -10.27 10.11
CA ARG A 563 -14.99 -8.92 10.53
C ARG A 563 -16.13 -8.20 11.23
N ILE A 564 -15.77 -7.30 12.15
CA ILE A 564 -16.70 -6.29 12.68
C ILE A 564 -16.35 -4.92 12.07
N ILE A 565 -17.34 -4.28 11.45
CA ILE A 565 -17.24 -2.89 11.00
C ILE A 565 -17.74 -2.02 12.14
N HIS A 566 -16.82 -1.33 12.81
CA HIS A 566 -17.15 -0.49 13.96
C HIS A 566 -17.47 0.94 13.56
N ASN A 567 -18.31 1.60 14.37
CA ASN A 567 -18.62 3.04 14.28
C ASN A 567 -18.98 3.49 12.86
N PHE A 568 -19.73 2.65 12.15
CA PHE A 568 -20.17 2.98 10.79
C PHE A 568 -21.13 4.18 10.82
N CYS A 569 -22.03 4.19 11.80
CA CYS A 569 -22.93 5.28 12.14
C CYS A 569 -23.27 5.18 13.65
N ASP A 570 -24.21 5.96 14.17
CA ASP A 570 -24.66 5.78 15.55
C ASP A 570 -25.61 4.59 15.71
N SER A 571 -26.42 4.30 14.69
CA SER A 571 -27.38 3.20 14.73
C SER A 571 -27.78 2.74 13.33
N VAL A 572 -27.66 1.44 13.06
CA VAL A 572 -28.11 0.86 11.78
C VAL A 572 -29.63 0.74 11.79
N ARG A 573 -30.29 1.25 10.75
CA ARG A 573 -31.75 1.22 10.61
C ARG A 573 -32.25 0.02 9.82
N VAL A 574 -31.68 -0.20 8.65
CA VAL A 574 -32.05 -1.28 7.73
C VAL A 574 -30.90 -1.59 6.79
N MET A 575 -30.81 -2.85 6.39
CA MET A 575 -29.87 -3.35 5.40
C MET A 575 -30.64 -4.10 4.31
N MET A 576 -30.25 -3.90 3.06
CA MET A 576 -30.93 -4.51 1.92
C MET A 576 -29.92 -4.83 0.81
N THR A 577 -30.06 -6.02 0.22
CA THR A 577 -29.40 -6.36 -1.04
C THR A 577 -30.14 -5.71 -2.19
N ALA A 578 -29.41 -5.02 -3.05
CA ALA A 578 -29.97 -4.46 -4.29
C ALA A 578 -29.03 -4.75 -5.46
N GLN A 579 -29.59 -4.88 -6.65
CA GLN A 579 -28.82 -4.88 -7.89
C GLN A 579 -28.89 -3.48 -8.51
N LEU A 580 -27.74 -2.84 -8.68
CA LEU A 580 -27.65 -1.57 -9.40
C LEU A 580 -27.86 -1.81 -10.90
N GLY A 581 -28.30 -0.78 -11.64
CA GLY A 581 -28.53 -0.86 -13.09
C GLY A 581 -27.32 -1.31 -13.93
N SER A 582 -26.12 -1.30 -13.34
CA SER A 582 -24.89 -1.87 -13.89
C SER A 582 -24.70 -3.38 -13.64
N LEU A 583 -25.76 -4.09 -13.22
CA LEU A 583 -25.78 -5.50 -12.80
C LEU A 583 -24.93 -5.83 -11.55
N LYS A 584 -24.36 -4.82 -10.88
CA LYS A 584 -23.60 -5.00 -9.64
C LYS A 584 -24.53 -5.16 -8.45
N ASN A 585 -24.33 -6.25 -7.71
CA ASN A 585 -25.02 -6.48 -6.44
C ASN A 585 -24.32 -5.70 -5.33
N VAL A 586 -25.10 -4.98 -4.53
CA VAL A 586 -24.61 -4.13 -3.45
C VAL A 586 -25.44 -4.33 -2.18
N MET A 587 -24.80 -4.05 -1.05
CA MET A 587 -25.45 -3.90 0.24
C MET A 587 -25.74 -2.42 0.50
N LEU A 588 -27.03 -2.08 0.52
CA LEU A 588 -27.52 -0.78 0.94
C LEU A 588 -27.69 -0.79 2.45
N VAL A 589 -26.96 0.09 3.14
CA VAL A 589 -27.02 0.24 4.59
C VAL A 589 -27.53 1.64 4.91
N LEU A 590 -28.72 1.73 5.48
CA LEU A 590 -29.27 2.99 5.98
C LEU A 590 -28.97 3.10 7.48
N GLY A 591 -28.30 4.17 7.87
CA GLY A 591 -27.93 4.47 9.25
C GLY A 591 -28.38 5.86 9.70
N TYR A 592 -28.44 6.05 11.02
CA TYR A 592 -28.58 7.38 11.64
C TYR A 592 -27.24 7.86 12.17
N ASN A 593 -26.96 9.15 11.99
CA ASN A 593 -25.85 9.89 12.57
C ASN A 593 -26.40 11.12 13.29
N ARG A 594 -26.16 11.21 14.59
CA ARG A 594 -26.62 12.25 15.48
C ARG A 594 -25.48 13.23 15.67
N LYS A 595 -25.56 14.38 14.98
CA LYS A 595 -24.54 15.43 15.08
C LYS A 595 -24.65 16.24 16.37
N SER A 596 -25.86 16.38 16.90
CA SER A 596 -26.17 17.11 18.14
C SER A 596 -27.41 16.53 18.82
N ALA A 597 -27.79 17.04 20.01
CA ALA A 597 -28.98 16.57 20.72
C ALA A 597 -30.28 16.68 19.88
N GLU A 598 -30.33 17.65 18.96
CA GLU A 598 -31.53 18.06 18.21
C GLU A 598 -31.48 17.69 16.71
N GLU A 599 -30.32 17.38 16.14
CA GLU A 599 -30.16 17.16 14.69
C GLU A 599 -29.84 15.68 14.37
N ILE A 600 -30.81 14.98 13.76
CA ILE A 600 -30.67 13.59 13.30
C ILE A 600 -30.46 13.61 11.78
N GLN A 601 -29.25 13.25 11.33
CA GLN A 601 -28.95 13.06 9.92
C GLN A 601 -29.01 11.56 9.59
N SER A 602 -29.67 11.18 8.49
CA SER A 602 -29.60 9.82 7.96
C SER A 602 -28.57 9.72 6.84
N CYS A 603 -27.81 8.64 6.80
CA CYS A 603 -26.88 8.34 5.70
C CYS A 603 -27.24 7.00 5.05
N LEU A 604 -27.15 6.96 3.72
CA LEU A 604 -27.20 5.73 2.94
C LEU A 604 -25.79 5.42 2.48
N SER A 605 -25.28 4.23 2.81
CA SER A 605 -24.00 3.74 2.29
C SER A 605 -24.21 2.52 1.40
N VAL A 606 -23.41 2.47 0.35
CA VAL A 606 -23.46 1.42 -0.66
C VAL A 606 -22.16 0.64 -0.56
N TRP A 607 -22.27 -0.65 -0.22
CA TRP A 607 -21.13 -1.54 -0.06
C TRP A 607 -21.14 -2.59 -1.16
N ASP A 608 -19.97 -2.97 -1.67
CA ASP A 608 -19.87 -4.12 -2.56
C ASP A 608 -20.26 -5.39 -1.78
N ILE A 609 -21.13 -6.20 -2.37
CA ILE A 609 -21.60 -7.43 -1.73
C ILE A 609 -20.45 -8.40 -1.43
N ASN A 610 -19.33 -8.31 -2.17
CA ASN A 610 -18.18 -9.21 -2.02
C ASN A 610 -17.24 -8.84 -0.87
N LEU A 611 -17.57 -7.82 -0.06
CA LEU A 611 -16.75 -7.37 1.06
C LEU A 611 -16.23 -8.52 1.96
N PRO A 612 -17.02 -9.54 2.37
CA PRO A 612 -16.53 -10.62 3.22
C PRO A 612 -15.36 -11.39 2.60
N HIS A 613 -15.43 -11.67 1.29
CA HIS A 613 -14.37 -12.35 0.55
C HIS A 613 -13.14 -11.45 0.40
N GLU A 614 -13.33 -10.16 0.13
CA GLU A 614 -12.21 -9.20 -0.01
C GLU A 614 -11.45 -9.04 1.31
N VAL A 615 -12.13 -9.04 2.47
CA VAL A 615 -11.48 -8.99 3.78
C VAL A 615 -10.51 -10.17 3.95
N GLN A 616 -10.99 -11.39 3.73
CA GLN A 616 -10.18 -12.61 3.88
C GLN A 616 -9.02 -12.64 2.88
N ASN A 617 -9.29 -12.28 1.63
CA ASN A 617 -8.27 -12.24 0.57
C ASN A 617 -7.18 -11.19 0.87
N LEU A 618 -7.58 -10.00 1.35
CA LEU A 618 -6.64 -8.93 1.69
C LEU A 618 -5.77 -9.31 2.89
N GLU A 619 -6.33 -9.94 3.92
CA GLU A 619 -5.58 -10.38 5.10
C GLU A 619 -4.54 -11.44 4.71
N LYS A 620 -4.94 -12.44 3.92
CA LYS A 620 -4.01 -13.44 3.37
C LYS A 620 -2.92 -12.82 2.52
N HIS A 621 -3.28 -11.86 1.65
CA HIS A 621 -2.34 -11.14 0.80
C HIS A 621 -1.27 -10.39 1.62
N ILE A 622 -1.69 -9.70 2.69
CA ILE A 622 -0.80 -8.98 3.58
C ILE A 622 0.14 -9.94 4.31
N GLU A 623 -0.37 -11.05 4.85
CA GLU A 623 0.45 -12.00 5.62
C GLU A 623 1.53 -12.65 4.74
N VAL A 624 1.17 -13.14 3.54
CA VAL A 624 2.13 -13.71 2.59
C VAL A 624 3.26 -12.72 2.25
N ARG A 625 2.92 -11.43 2.06
CA ARG A 625 3.92 -10.40 1.77
C ARG A 625 4.80 -10.06 2.96
N LYS A 626 4.25 -10.12 4.17
CA LYS A 626 5.00 -9.92 5.41
C LYS A 626 6.04 -11.02 5.60
N GLU A 627 5.66 -12.28 5.38
CA GLU A 627 6.59 -13.43 5.40
C GLU A 627 7.70 -13.27 4.35
N LEU A 628 7.35 -12.85 3.12
CA LEU A 628 8.33 -12.57 2.06
C LEU A 628 9.32 -11.46 2.45
N ALA A 629 8.82 -10.36 3.04
CA ALA A 629 9.69 -9.27 3.48
C ALA A 629 10.67 -9.72 4.58
N GLU A 630 10.21 -10.58 5.49
CA GLU A 630 11.06 -11.13 6.54
C GLU A 630 12.10 -12.10 5.99
N LYS A 631 11.73 -12.94 5.00
CA LYS A 631 12.65 -13.83 4.29
C LYS A 631 13.75 -13.04 3.56
N MET A 632 13.39 -11.98 2.84
CA MET A 632 14.36 -11.14 2.13
C MET A 632 15.35 -10.47 3.09
N ARG A 633 14.88 -9.99 4.26
CA ARG A 633 15.76 -9.40 5.28
C ARG A 633 16.70 -10.39 5.96
N ARG A 634 16.32 -11.67 6.08
CA ARG A 634 17.21 -12.68 6.68
C ARG A 634 18.37 -13.06 5.76
N ILE A 635 18.09 -13.20 4.46
CA ILE A 635 19.09 -13.53 3.44
C ILE A 635 20.20 -12.46 3.34
N SER A 636 19.93 -11.21 3.73
CA SER A 636 20.95 -10.15 3.71
C SER A 636 21.82 -10.07 4.97
N VAL A 637 21.44 -10.75 6.07
CA VAL A 637 22.15 -10.72 7.36
C VAL A 637 23.09 -11.92 7.51
N GLU A 638 22.82 -13.01 6.78
CA GLU A 638 23.71 -14.17 6.58
C GLU A 638 24.70 -13.90 5.44
#